data_AF-W4GAD9-F1
#
_entry.id   AF-W4GAD9-F1
#
_cell.length_a   1.000
_cell.length_b   1.000
_cell.length_c   1.000
_cell.angle_alpha   90.00
_cell.angle_beta   90.00
_cell.angle_gamma   90.00
#
_symmetry.space_group_name_H-M   'P 1'
#
loop_
_entity.id
_entity.type
_entity.pdbx_description
1 polymer ?
#
loop_
_entity_poly.entity_id
_entity_poly.type
_entity_poly.pdbx_seq_one_letter_code
_entity_poly.pdbx_strand_id
1 'polypeptide(L)'
;MPTLQIGGIPVSFPFTPYDSQVVYMEKVIQSLEFKQNALLESPTGTGKTLCLLCATLAWRLHRLKQLRAASNKPKVQYETTTSRPDDTDDNDDQGVADKLPKIIYASRTHSQLKQVVKELKQTAYKPKVAILGSREHLCVHPEVSQMRGTQQNHTCRQAVRAQQCTYKAGYDRQAKSKRHAAALPILDIEELVTTMKGREVCPFYLSRDMLVAADLVFMPYNYLIEPFVRNSLGVTLENAVLIFDEAHNVESVATEAASYSLSSLDVQGCIKEVDECHGLLVNGRIQPGEDTYLNSQSAQTLKSLLMEIHTGLNTFPLNDKGGCTKPGAFIFEFFNQFNITFETAPMVVTITEQVIEAMSDYSQSNPRNSKLDQLLTFLRTIYRDKEHHHVMAKQYRVHIQEERIQPAPGGRGRSSYSRPVSSTQRMFHYWCFHPGVAMHEIMENKVHNIILTSGTLSPLATTVKELGIPFPIQLENSHVIDPSQVWVGVVGTGVTGKKLNASYESRSSPDYAAELGNTLVNITRLVPNGLLVFFPSYSILDQCTGQWQQLTGTTGSIWDRLGALKTIFVEPKNRVEFTGVVQAYHDAIRDRPTAGAIFFAVCRGKVSEGIDFSDENGRAVVITGLPFPPTKDPKIVLKKAFLDNQVVPPHELKLTGNQWYVQQASRAVNQAVGRVIRHRHDYGAIILLDERFAYNQQKGTLSKWLQPHVHVTASYGEAHGGLTRFFRRNKEHAAATAAVDAKVKALDTFQRPPPASSSSIPTPASSSSSSSKPFITSKPSDVLASQVPIGDGQSFVPPAKLQAVPRPPFPSLPTTRKPPPPVTAKSTKLELLVHETRQLMTPTQVTAFISYMRDPRRYLPEIDALLDAYPSLRRHIAPMLPPRSVAHAMDQLNQLSSSSTSSMAAPTSSSKRKRPSSSSAASQPAATVVNPQCSICFDIVQTTSAPPCGHLCCVRCWQKLQLPDKTIPCPVCKQTFHADAFTRVVAAAPKRLK
;
A
#
# COMPACT_ATOMS: atom_id res chain seq x y z
N MET A 1 39.13 6.97 13.16
CA MET A 1 37.80 7.59 12.98
C MET A 1 37.87 9.00 13.53
N PRO A 2 37.67 10.05 12.71
CA PRO A 2 37.53 11.41 13.23
C PRO A 2 36.30 11.53 14.13
N THR A 3 36.36 12.42 15.13
CA THR A 3 35.19 12.86 15.91
C THR A 3 34.90 14.30 15.56
N LEU A 4 33.66 14.57 15.18
CA LEU A 4 33.15 15.84 14.66
C LEU A 4 32.20 16.44 15.69
N GLN A 5 32.19 17.76 15.86
CA GLN A 5 31.15 18.42 16.65
C GLN A 5 30.01 18.85 15.71
N ILE A 6 28.84 18.21 15.82
CA ILE A 6 27.68 18.47 14.97
C ILE A 6 26.48 18.76 15.88
N GLY A 7 25.89 19.95 15.79
CA GLY A 7 24.82 20.37 16.69
C GLY A 7 25.19 20.37 18.19
N GLY A 8 26.48 20.52 18.52
CA GLY A 8 27.01 20.38 19.89
C GLY A 8 27.26 18.94 20.35
N ILE A 9 27.08 17.95 19.48
CA ILE A 9 27.22 16.52 19.79
C ILE A 9 28.50 15.96 19.14
N PRO A 10 29.34 15.22 19.90
CA PRO A 10 30.53 14.58 19.35
C PRO A 10 30.16 13.30 18.56
N VAL A 11 30.15 13.42 17.23
CA VAL A 11 29.89 12.32 16.30
C VAL A 11 31.21 11.72 15.84
N SER A 12 31.54 10.51 16.31
CA SER A 12 32.57 9.68 15.68
C SER A 12 32.06 9.18 14.33
N PHE A 13 32.80 9.42 13.25
CA PHE A 13 32.46 9.00 11.88
C PHE A 13 33.59 8.11 11.30
N PRO A 14 33.29 7.10 10.45
CA PRO A 14 34.32 6.15 10.01
C PRO A 14 35.49 6.79 9.24
N PHE A 15 35.18 7.79 8.42
CA PHE A 15 36.11 8.53 7.55
C PHE A 15 35.87 10.05 7.66
N THR A 16 36.62 10.88 6.93
CA THR A 16 36.37 12.33 6.85
C THR A 16 35.12 12.61 5.99
N PRO A 17 34.05 13.22 6.54
CA PRO A 17 32.79 13.38 5.83
C PRO A 17 32.86 14.43 4.70
N TYR A 18 31.90 14.38 3.79
CA TYR A 18 31.59 15.47 2.86
C TYR A 18 30.70 16.53 3.53
N ASP A 19 30.70 17.76 3.03
CA ASP A 19 29.85 18.83 3.59
C ASP A 19 28.35 18.47 3.58
N SER A 20 27.90 17.81 2.52
CA SER A 20 26.53 17.29 2.41
C SER A 20 26.21 16.19 3.44
N GLN A 21 27.21 15.45 3.92
CA GLN A 21 27.07 14.49 5.02
C GLN A 21 27.02 15.20 6.37
N VAL A 22 27.82 16.26 6.57
CA VAL A 22 27.76 17.08 7.79
C VAL A 22 26.39 17.74 7.94
N VAL A 23 25.88 18.38 6.89
CA VAL A 23 24.52 18.97 6.86
C VAL A 23 23.44 17.91 7.07
N TYR A 24 23.59 16.71 6.49
CA TYR A 24 22.65 15.61 6.73
C TYR A 24 22.65 15.15 8.19
N MET A 25 23.83 14.96 8.80
CA MET A 25 23.95 14.60 10.21
C MET A 25 23.42 15.70 11.15
N GLU A 26 23.63 16.97 10.79
CA GLU A 26 23.05 18.11 11.51
C GLU A 26 21.51 18.07 11.47
N LYS A 27 20.89 17.83 10.30
CA LYS A 27 19.43 17.74 10.20
C LYS A 27 18.84 16.55 10.93
N VAL A 28 19.56 15.41 10.98
CA VAL A 28 19.19 14.27 11.84
C VAL A 28 19.23 14.68 13.31
N ILE A 29 20.34 15.25 13.80
CA ILE A 29 20.47 15.69 15.20
C ILE A 29 19.43 16.75 15.58
N GLN A 30 19.19 17.73 14.70
CA GLN A 30 18.14 18.75 14.87
C GLN A 30 16.75 18.12 15.05
N SER A 31 16.41 17.11 14.25
CA SER A 31 15.13 16.41 14.34
C SER A 31 14.96 15.66 15.67
N LEU A 32 16.05 15.10 16.19
CA LEU A 32 16.08 14.30 17.41
C LEU A 32 16.03 15.16 18.68
N GLU A 33 16.78 16.26 18.75
CA GLU A 33 16.75 17.20 19.88
C GLU A 33 15.37 17.88 20.01
N PHE A 34 14.80 18.38 18.92
CA PHE A 34 13.54 19.13 18.96
C PHE A 34 12.26 18.26 18.92
N LYS A 35 12.39 16.91 18.91
CA LYS A 35 11.27 15.97 18.71
C LYS A 35 10.44 16.29 17.45
N GLN A 36 11.10 16.65 16.36
CA GLN A 36 10.47 17.03 15.10
C GLN A 36 10.67 15.97 14.03
N ASN A 37 9.65 15.73 13.21
CA ASN A 37 9.74 14.83 12.08
C ASN A 37 10.65 15.42 10.98
N ALA A 38 11.42 14.56 10.32
CA ALA A 38 12.34 14.94 9.25
C ALA A 38 12.07 14.22 7.93
N LEU A 39 12.20 14.95 6.82
CA LEU A 39 12.09 14.43 5.45
C LEU A 39 13.36 14.79 4.68
N LEU A 40 14.24 13.80 4.48
CA LEU A 40 15.62 14.01 4.05
C LEU A 40 15.91 13.32 2.70
N GLU A 41 15.89 14.07 1.60
CA GLU A 41 16.39 13.63 0.30
C GLU A 41 17.91 13.81 0.23
N SER A 42 18.63 12.73 -0.09
CA SER A 42 20.03 12.81 -0.47
C SER A 42 20.37 11.70 -1.49
N PRO A 43 21.09 12.00 -2.59
CA PRO A 43 21.30 11.05 -3.69
C PRO A 43 21.94 9.69 -3.31
N THR A 44 22.06 8.81 -4.29
CA THR A 44 22.86 7.58 -4.16
C THR A 44 24.35 7.92 -4.00
N GLY A 45 25.12 7.02 -3.37
CA GLY A 45 26.55 7.23 -3.15
C GLY A 45 26.97 8.32 -2.16
N THR A 46 26.03 9.06 -1.57
CA THR A 46 26.33 10.09 -0.55
C THR A 46 26.55 9.54 0.86
N GLY A 47 26.42 8.23 1.08
CA GLY A 47 26.64 7.60 2.40
C GLY A 47 25.53 7.86 3.43
N LYS A 48 24.28 8.10 2.99
CA LYS A 48 23.08 8.32 3.83
C LYS A 48 23.04 7.45 5.09
N THR A 49 23.11 6.12 4.90
CA THR A 49 22.90 5.11 5.93
C THR A 49 23.94 5.22 7.05
N LEU A 50 25.24 5.33 6.74
CA LEU A 50 26.27 5.70 7.73
C LEU A 50 26.00 7.04 8.44
N CYS A 51 25.60 8.09 7.73
CA CYS A 51 25.32 9.40 8.35
C CYS A 51 24.18 9.30 9.37
N LEU A 52 23.10 8.63 8.98
CA LEU A 52 21.89 8.41 9.76
C LEU A 52 22.15 7.56 11.00
N LEU A 53 22.90 6.46 10.87
CA LEU A 53 23.35 5.63 11.98
C LEU A 53 24.25 6.42 12.93
N CYS A 54 25.29 7.10 12.42
CA CYS A 54 26.26 7.78 13.27
C CYS A 54 25.65 8.96 14.03
N ALA A 55 24.83 9.79 13.38
CA ALA A 55 24.15 10.91 14.02
C ALA A 55 23.18 10.43 15.12
N THR A 56 22.32 9.44 14.84
CA THR A 56 21.33 8.95 15.81
C THR A 56 21.97 8.23 16.99
N LEU A 57 23.02 7.44 16.75
CA LEU A 57 23.73 6.71 17.82
C LEU A 57 24.64 7.64 18.65
N ALA A 58 25.29 8.64 18.04
CA ALA A 58 26.01 9.67 18.77
C ALA A 58 25.07 10.48 19.68
N TRP A 59 23.92 10.89 19.15
CA TRP A 59 22.88 11.58 19.90
C TRP A 59 22.39 10.76 21.10
N ARG A 60 21.98 9.50 20.89
CA ARG A 60 21.50 8.64 21.98
C ARG A 60 22.57 8.35 23.03
N LEU A 61 23.83 8.16 22.61
CA LEU A 61 24.97 8.00 23.53
C LEU A 61 25.28 9.28 24.32
N HIS A 62 25.18 10.45 23.68
CA HIS A 62 25.31 11.74 24.36
C HIS A 62 24.18 11.95 25.37
N ARG A 63 22.94 11.61 25.01
CA ARG A 63 21.78 11.69 25.93
C ARG A 63 21.91 10.73 27.11
N LEU A 64 22.43 9.51 26.92
CA LEU A 64 22.75 8.59 28.03
C LEU A 64 23.75 9.21 29.01
N LYS A 65 24.81 9.86 28.50
CA LYS A 65 25.80 10.56 29.34
C LYS A 65 25.18 11.74 30.09
N GLN A 66 24.33 12.54 29.45
CA GLN A 66 23.58 13.62 30.10
C GLN A 66 22.70 13.10 31.25
N LEU A 67 21.95 12.01 31.03
CA LEU A 67 21.06 11.43 32.04
C LEU A 67 21.83 10.88 33.24
N ARG A 68 22.90 10.09 33.03
CA ARG A 68 23.77 9.60 34.12
C ARG A 68 24.41 10.76 34.89
N ALA A 69 24.90 11.80 34.20
CA ALA A 69 25.45 13.00 34.85
C ALA A 69 24.41 13.82 35.63
N ALA A 70 23.12 13.72 35.28
CA ALA A 70 22.03 14.32 36.03
C ALA A 70 21.64 13.50 37.26
N SER A 71 21.62 12.16 37.17
CA SER A 71 21.40 11.26 38.32
C SER A 71 22.50 11.42 39.38
N ASN A 72 23.75 11.53 38.96
CA ASN A 72 24.92 11.58 39.86
C ASN A 72 25.16 12.95 40.53
N LYS A 73 24.19 13.88 40.47
CA LYS A 73 24.26 15.10 41.30
C LYS A 73 23.97 14.75 42.76
N PRO A 74 24.76 15.25 43.74
CA PRO A 74 24.52 14.94 45.15
C PRO A 74 23.14 15.46 45.58
N LYS A 75 22.27 14.54 45.99
CA LYS A 75 21.03 14.88 46.70
C LYS A 75 21.45 15.49 48.04
N VAL A 76 20.93 16.68 48.36
CA VAL A 76 21.17 17.32 49.67
C VAL A 76 20.67 16.36 50.76
N GLN A 77 21.55 15.96 51.66
CA GLN A 77 21.20 15.04 52.75
C GLN A 77 20.24 15.74 53.72
N TYR A 78 19.05 15.16 53.85
CA TYR A 78 18.35 15.14 55.13
C TYR A 78 18.68 13.79 55.78
N GLU A 79 19.06 13.83 57.06
CA GLU A 79 19.49 12.63 57.78
C GLU A 79 18.30 11.75 58.15
N THR A 80 18.28 10.52 57.63
CA THR A 80 17.58 9.39 58.26
C THR A 80 18.46 8.15 58.12
N THR A 81 18.52 7.33 59.17
CA THR A 81 19.58 6.34 59.39
C THR A 81 19.32 4.96 58.77
N THR A 82 20.40 4.18 58.67
CA THR A 82 20.45 2.70 58.56
C THR A 82 19.83 2.02 57.33
N SER A 83 20.67 1.83 56.30
CA SER A 83 20.69 0.63 55.45
C SER A 83 22.14 0.27 55.08
N ARG A 84 22.40 -0.95 54.60
CA ARG A 84 23.76 -1.48 54.34
C ARG A 84 24.20 -1.24 52.88
N PRO A 85 25.50 -1.06 52.60
CA PRO A 85 26.02 -0.87 51.25
C PRO A 85 26.38 -2.21 50.56
N ASP A 86 25.41 -2.82 49.87
CA ASP A 86 25.62 -3.78 48.77
C ASP A 86 24.30 -3.90 47.96
N ASP A 87 24.35 -4.48 46.75
CA ASP A 87 23.19 -4.83 45.88
C ASP A 87 22.33 -3.69 45.25
N THR A 88 22.86 -2.48 44.95
CA THR A 88 22.03 -1.38 44.36
C THR A 88 22.36 -0.89 42.94
N ASP A 89 23.54 -1.13 42.35
CA ASP A 89 23.97 -0.46 41.10
C ASP A 89 23.16 -0.85 39.83
N ASP A 90 22.74 -2.11 39.69
CA ASP A 90 22.05 -2.60 38.48
C ASP A 90 20.65 -1.97 38.26
N ASN A 91 19.97 -1.56 39.33
CA ASN A 91 18.58 -1.05 39.23
C ASN A 91 18.51 0.39 38.70
N ASP A 92 19.43 1.26 39.11
CA ASP A 92 19.35 2.69 38.77
C ASP A 92 19.76 2.95 37.30
N ASP A 93 20.71 2.16 36.76
CA ASP A 93 21.10 2.27 35.35
C ASP A 93 20.01 1.75 34.38
N GLN A 94 19.26 0.71 34.76
CA GLN A 94 18.08 0.27 34.01
C GLN A 94 16.99 1.37 34.00
N GLY A 95 16.74 2.00 35.16
CA GLY A 95 15.84 3.15 35.27
C GLY A 95 16.30 4.42 34.54
N VAL A 96 17.56 4.48 34.10
CA VAL A 96 18.08 5.51 33.17
C VAL A 96 17.94 5.05 31.72
N ALA A 97 18.17 3.77 31.41
CA ALA A 97 18.01 3.21 30.07
C ALA A 97 16.56 3.31 29.56
N ASP A 98 15.56 3.07 30.42
CA ASP A 98 14.14 3.12 30.05
C ASP A 98 13.65 4.55 29.71
N LYS A 99 14.41 5.58 30.12
CA LYS A 99 14.16 6.99 29.76
C LYS A 99 14.71 7.36 28.37
N LEU A 100 15.51 6.50 27.76
CA LEU A 100 16.06 6.73 26.42
C LEU A 100 15.12 6.19 25.33
N PRO A 101 14.98 6.91 24.21
CA PRO A 101 14.18 6.45 23.09
C PRO A 101 14.78 5.19 22.47
N LYS A 102 13.95 4.22 22.12
CA LYS A 102 14.34 3.05 21.32
C LYS A 102 14.40 3.47 19.84
N ILE A 103 15.48 3.15 19.14
CA ILE A 103 15.62 3.48 17.72
C ILE A 103 15.04 2.32 16.91
N ILE A 104 14.01 2.56 16.11
CA ILE A 104 13.47 1.59 15.15
C ILE A 104 13.94 2.02 13.76
N TYR A 105 14.83 1.21 13.16
CA TYR A 105 15.34 1.42 11.82
C TYR A 105 14.61 0.49 10.86
N ALA A 106 13.69 1.08 10.10
CA ALA A 106 12.88 0.42 9.11
C ALA A 106 13.45 0.61 7.69
N SER A 107 13.35 -0.42 6.85
CA SER A 107 13.67 -0.35 5.42
C SER A 107 12.72 -1.21 4.60
N ARG A 108 12.83 -1.21 3.26
CA ARG A 108 11.87 -1.92 2.38
C ARG A 108 12.06 -3.44 2.38
N THR A 109 13.28 -3.95 2.58
CA THR A 109 13.57 -5.39 2.64
C THR A 109 14.63 -5.76 3.69
N HIS A 110 14.63 -7.03 4.12
CA HIS A 110 15.73 -7.60 4.92
C HIS A 110 17.10 -7.53 4.20
N SER A 111 17.14 -7.62 2.87
CA SER A 111 18.40 -7.48 2.11
C SER A 111 19.02 -6.09 2.22
N GLN A 112 18.22 -5.03 2.36
CA GLN A 112 18.73 -3.70 2.68
C GLN A 112 19.20 -3.62 4.14
N LEU A 113 18.43 -4.16 5.09
CA LEU A 113 18.84 -4.18 6.51
C LEU A 113 20.18 -4.90 6.71
N LYS A 114 20.50 -5.91 5.90
CA LYS A 114 21.82 -6.56 5.88
C LYS A 114 22.96 -5.59 5.54
N GLN A 115 22.75 -4.71 4.56
CA GLN A 115 23.70 -3.63 4.25
C GLN A 115 23.81 -2.64 5.43
N VAL A 116 22.69 -2.23 6.03
CA VAL A 116 22.67 -1.33 7.20
C VAL A 116 23.46 -1.94 8.37
N VAL A 117 23.33 -3.24 8.62
CA VAL A 117 24.11 -3.97 9.63
C VAL A 117 25.60 -4.02 9.28
N LYS A 118 25.96 -4.24 8.01
CA LYS A 118 27.35 -4.18 7.53
C LYS A 118 27.97 -2.79 7.73
N GLU A 119 27.22 -1.73 7.46
CA GLU A 119 27.65 -0.34 7.69
C GLU A 119 27.76 -0.02 9.19
N LEU A 120 26.80 -0.45 10.02
CA LEU A 120 26.85 -0.29 11.48
C LEU A 120 28.11 -0.93 12.10
N LYS A 121 28.50 -2.11 11.64
CA LYS A 121 29.75 -2.79 12.07
C LYS A 121 31.00 -1.95 11.82
N GLN A 122 31.04 -1.13 10.77
CA GLN A 122 32.15 -0.24 10.42
C GLN A 122 32.21 1.04 11.28
N THR A 123 31.26 1.27 12.17
CA THR A 123 31.25 2.43 13.08
C THR A 123 31.91 2.15 14.42
N ALA A 124 32.24 3.20 15.18
CA ALA A 124 32.67 3.08 16.57
C ALA A 124 31.54 2.64 17.53
N TYR A 125 30.27 2.79 17.14
CA TYR A 125 29.12 2.51 18.00
C TYR A 125 28.87 1.00 18.13
N LYS A 126 28.46 0.58 19.34
CA LYS A 126 28.12 -0.81 19.66
C LYS A 126 26.80 -0.87 20.46
N PRO A 127 25.66 -0.47 19.85
CA PRO A 127 24.35 -0.58 20.49
C PRO A 127 23.93 -2.05 20.70
N LYS A 128 23.05 -2.30 21.66
CA LYS A 128 22.27 -3.55 21.74
C LYS A 128 21.33 -3.59 20.53
N VAL A 129 21.52 -4.56 19.63
CA VAL A 129 20.74 -4.68 18.38
C VAL A 129 19.77 -5.85 18.45
N ALA A 130 18.52 -5.63 18.05
CA ALA A 130 17.61 -6.70 17.64
C ALA A 130 17.31 -6.60 16.14
N ILE A 131 17.21 -7.74 15.46
CA ILE A 131 16.74 -7.80 14.07
C ILE A 131 15.53 -8.74 14.00
N LEU A 132 14.37 -8.18 13.64
CA LEU A 132 13.12 -8.94 13.55
C LEU A 132 12.96 -9.55 12.15
N GLY A 133 12.31 -10.70 12.08
CA GLY A 133 12.03 -11.40 10.83
C GLY A 133 10.96 -12.48 11.01
N SER A 134 10.37 -12.92 9.91
CA SER A 134 9.42 -14.03 9.89
C SER A 134 10.11 -15.37 10.20
N ARG A 135 9.32 -16.41 10.45
CA ARG A 135 9.85 -17.79 10.53
C ARG A 135 10.49 -18.23 9.21
N GLU A 136 10.11 -17.65 8.06
CA GLU A 136 10.71 -17.99 6.77
C GLU A 136 12.17 -17.54 6.68
N HIS A 137 12.54 -16.53 7.47
CA HIS A 137 13.89 -16.00 7.59
C HIS A 137 14.65 -16.53 8.81
N LEU A 138 13.96 -16.92 9.89
CA LEU A 138 14.59 -17.27 11.19
C LEU A 138 14.42 -18.73 11.64
N CYS A 139 13.77 -19.61 10.86
CA CYS A 139 13.60 -21.02 11.23
C CYS A 139 14.79 -21.89 10.81
N VAL A 140 15.39 -22.59 11.77
CA VAL A 140 16.53 -23.52 11.60
C VAL A 140 16.16 -25.00 11.70
N HIS A 141 14.91 -25.31 12.08
CA HIS A 141 14.43 -26.68 12.23
C HIS A 141 14.33 -27.36 10.86
N PRO A 142 14.92 -28.55 10.63
CA PRO A 142 15.08 -29.14 9.29
C PRO A 142 13.80 -29.14 8.44
N GLU A 143 12.71 -29.73 8.95
CA GLU A 143 11.43 -29.85 8.23
C GLU A 143 10.69 -28.52 8.10
N VAL A 144 10.44 -27.84 9.23
CA VAL A 144 9.71 -26.57 9.29
C VAL A 144 10.41 -25.47 8.46
N SER A 145 11.74 -25.49 8.34
CA SER A 145 12.49 -24.54 7.50
C SER A 145 12.24 -24.69 5.98
N GLN A 146 11.68 -25.82 5.52
CA GLN A 146 11.27 -26.01 4.12
C GLN A 146 9.86 -25.48 3.83
N MET A 147 9.01 -25.42 4.86
CA MET A 147 7.62 -24.93 4.74
C MET A 147 7.58 -23.40 4.60
N ARG A 148 6.48 -22.86 4.06
CA ARG A 148 6.27 -21.41 3.87
C ARG A 148 4.92 -20.96 4.42
N GLY A 149 4.73 -19.65 4.61
CA GLY A 149 3.49 -19.03 5.05
C GLY A 149 2.91 -19.65 6.33
N THR A 150 1.59 -19.88 6.35
CA THR A 150 0.90 -20.40 7.54
C THR A 150 1.26 -21.82 7.88
N GLN A 151 1.53 -22.67 6.90
CA GLN A 151 1.94 -24.06 7.14
C GLN A 151 3.19 -24.09 8.03
N GLN A 152 4.18 -23.24 7.73
CA GLN A 152 5.36 -23.09 8.58
C GLN A 152 5.03 -22.55 9.98
N ASN A 153 4.17 -21.53 10.06
CA ASN A 153 3.75 -20.95 11.35
C ASN A 153 3.02 -22.00 12.21
N HIS A 154 2.21 -22.88 11.61
CA HIS A 154 1.58 -24.01 12.28
C HIS A 154 2.60 -25.01 12.79
N THR A 155 3.36 -25.65 11.90
CA THR A 155 4.22 -26.77 12.31
C THR A 155 5.30 -26.32 13.30
N CYS A 156 5.70 -25.04 13.26
CA CYS A 156 6.47 -24.42 14.33
C CYS A 156 5.70 -24.37 15.67
N ARG A 157 4.48 -23.83 15.71
CA ARG A 157 3.62 -23.81 16.93
C ARG A 157 3.35 -25.23 17.45
N GLN A 158 3.04 -26.18 16.57
CA GLN A 158 2.79 -27.59 16.89
C GLN A 158 4.02 -28.24 17.52
N ALA A 159 5.19 -28.19 16.86
CA ALA A 159 6.43 -28.78 17.37
C ALA A 159 6.92 -28.08 18.65
N VAL A 160 6.53 -26.83 18.90
CA VAL A 160 6.79 -26.14 20.18
C VAL A 160 5.80 -26.59 21.27
N ARG A 161 4.50 -26.67 20.99
CA ARG A 161 3.48 -27.19 21.93
C ARG A 161 3.78 -28.64 22.34
N ALA A 162 4.16 -29.48 21.38
CA ALA A 162 4.54 -30.88 21.60
C ALA A 162 5.99 -31.07 22.10
N GLN A 163 6.72 -29.99 22.38
CA GLN A 163 8.13 -29.98 22.86
C GLN A 163 9.16 -30.66 21.94
N GLN A 164 8.78 -31.03 20.71
CA GLN A 164 9.62 -31.67 19.68
C GLN A 164 10.68 -30.72 19.08
N CYS A 165 10.48 -29.40 19.16
CA CYS A 165 11.40 -28.42 18.60
C CYS A 165 12.67 -28.25 19.47
N THR A 166 13.71 -29.03 19.18
CA THR A 166 15.02 -29.02 19.87
C THR A 166 15.58 -27.60 20.05
N TYR A 167 15.55 -26.78 19.01
CA TYR A 167 16.03 -25.39 19.03
C TYR A 167 15.26 -24.49 20.01
N LYS A 168 13.95 -24.75 20.24
CA LYS A 168 13.17 -24.02 21.25
C LYS A 168 13.54 -24.49 22.66
N ALA A 169 13.71 -25.79 22.87
CA ALA A 169 14.20 -26.32 24.14
C ALA A 169 15.63 -25.81 24.48
N GLY A 170 16.50 -25.64 23.47
CA GLY A 170 17.82 -25.01 23.62
C GLY A 170 17.74 -23.53 23.98
N TYR A 171 16.83 -22.77 23.35
CA TYR A 171 16.51 -21.40 23.77
C TYR A 171 16.00 -21.35 25.22
N ASP A 172 15.04 -22.19 25.61
CA ASP A 172 14.45 -22.20 26.95
C ASP A 172 15.46 -22.60 28.05
N ARG A 173 16.43 -23.45 27.70
CA ARG A 173 17.56 -23.80 28.56
C ARG A 173 18.50 -22.62 28.78
N GLN A 174 18.75 -21.80 27.76
CA GLN A 174 19.66 -20.65 27.83
C GLN A 174 19.01 -19.38 28.40
N ALA A 175 17.73 -19.12 28.13
CA ALA A 175 16.99 -17.95 28.63
C ALA A 175 17.01 -17.87 30.16
N LYS A 176 16.90 -19.02 30.85
CA LYS A 176 17.02 -19.15 32.32
C LYS A 176 18.36 -18.65 32.89
N SER A 177 19.40 -18.50 32.07
CA SER A 177 20.74 -18.04 32.50
C SER A 177 20.86 -16.50 32.58
N LYS A 178 19.92 -15.74 31.98
CA LYS A 178 19.91 -14.26 31.82
C LYS A 178 21.13 -13.60 31.15
N ARG A 179 22.31 -14.21 31.17
CA ARG A 179 23.61 -13.56 30.86
C ARG A 179 23.95 -13.38 29.38
N HIS A 180 23.24 -14.01 28.44
CA HIS A 180 23.79 -14.18 27.08
C HIS A 180 23.26 -13.26 25.97
N ALA A 181 22.03 -12.73 26.06
CA ALA A 181 21.46 -11.88 24.99
C ALA A 181 22.24 -10.56 24.81
N ALA A 182 22.74 -9.99 25.90
CA ALA A 182 23.56 -8.77 25.90
C ALA A 182 25.02 -8.98 25.44
N ALA A 183 25.46 -10.24 25.28
CA ALA A 183 26.84 -10.61 24.94
C ALA A 183 27.02 -11.10 23.49
N LEU A 184 26.00 -10.95 22.65
CA LEU A 184 26.09 -11.27 21.22
C LEU A 184 26.71 -10.10 20.44
N PRO A 185 27.57 -10.37 19.43
CA PRO A 185 27.98 -9.33 18.49
C PRO A 185 26.78 -8.85 17.67
N ILE A 186 26.95 -7.72 16.97
CA ILE A 186 25.95 -7.25 16.00
C ILE A 186 25.92 -8.25 14.83
N LEU A 187 24.79 -8.94 14.66
CA LEU A 187 24.57 -9.97 13.64
C LEU A 187 23.47 -9.52 12.65
N ASP A 188 23.61 -9.88 11.37
CA ASP A 188 22.50 -9.87 10.42
C ASP A 188 21.64 -11.14 10.54
N ILE A 189 20.59 -11.27 9.72
CA ILE A 189 19.66 -12.41 9.81
C ILE A 189 20.37 -13.72 9.51
N GLU A 190 21.15 -13.79 8.43
CA GLU A 190 21.82 -15.02 8.00
C GLU A 190 22.97 -15.41 8.94
N GLU A 191 23.71 -14.44 9.48
CA GLU A 191 24.68 -14.66 10.54
C GLU A 191 24.02 -15.14 11.85
N LEU A 192 22.90 -14.54 12.27
CA LEU A 192 22.15 -14.95 13.46
C LEU A 192 21.61 -16.38 13.31
N VAL A 193 21.01 -16.69 12.17
CA VAL A 193 20.52 -18.03 11.81
C VAL A 193 21.66 -19.05 11.85
N THR A 194 22.79 -18.75 11.21
CA THR A 194 23.95 -19.66 11.16
C THR A 194 24.55 -19.88 12.55
N THR A 195 24.79 -18.80 13.30
CA THR A 195 25.40 -18.84 14.64
C THR A 195 24.50 -19.58 15.64
N MET A 196 23.19 -19.34 15.61
CA MET A 196 22.26 -19.98 16.54
C MET A 196 21.92 -21.42 16.16
N LYS A 197 21.94 -21.76 14.85
CA LYS A 197 21.87 -23.17 14.41
C LYS A 197 23.03 -23.97 15.01
N GLY A 198 24.26 -23.45 14.95
CA GLY A 198 25.45 -24.06 15.55
C GLY A 198 25.48 -24.09 17.09
N ARG A 199 24.53 -23.42 17.76
CA ARG A 199 24.34 -23.43 19.22
C ARG A 199 23.08 -24.17 19.68
N GLU A 200 22.34 -24.79 18.75
CA GLU A 200 21.01 -25.37 18.97
C GLU A 200 19.99 -24.41 19.62
N VAL A 201 20.07 -23.11 19.29
CA VAL A 201 19.13 -22.07 19.78
C VAL A 201 18.17 -21.67 18.67
N CYS A 202 16.90 -21.43 18.99
CA CYS A 202 15.93 -20.92 18.03
C CYS A 202 16.13 -19.41 17.76
N PRO A 203 16.55 -18.99 16.55
CA PRO A 203 16.79 -17.57 16.25
C PRO A 203 15.52 -16.73 16.39
N PHE A 204 14.36 -17.29 16.01
CA PHE A 204 13.06 -16.61 16.05
C PHE A 204 12.60 -16.22 17.46
N TYR A 205 12.83 -17.07 18.47
CA TYR A 205 12.49 -16.72 19.86
C TYR A 205 13.55 -15.79 20.46
N LEU A 206 14.83 -16.03 20.17
CA LEU A 206 15.93 -15.16 20.61
C LEU A 206 15.78 -13.72 20.10
N SER A 207 15.44 -13.49 18.83
CA SER A 207 15.27 -12.14 18.29
C SER A 207 14.12 -11.36 18.95
N ARG A 208 13.12 -12.06 19.50
CA ARG A 208 12.02 -11.46 20.26
C ARG A 208 12.39 -11.14 21.71
N ASP A 209 13.25 -11.92 22.33
CA ASP A 209 13.83 -11.62 23.64
C ASP A 209 14.77 -10.40 23.55
N MET A 210 15.65 -10.39 22.56
CA MET A 210 16.55 -9.26 22.25
C MET A 210 15.80 -7.94 22.01
N LEU A 211 14.57 -7.97 21.48
CA LEU A 211 13.74 -6.77 21.23
C LEU A 211 13.49 -5.95 22.51
N VAL A 212 13.38 -6.61 23.66
CA VAL A 212 13.10 -5.95 24.95
C VAL A 212 14.24 -5.01 25.32
N ALA A 213 15.47 -5.52 25.35
CA ALA A 213 16.68 -4.80 25.76
C ALA A 213 17.41 -4.05 24.62
N ALA A 214 16.90 -4.07 23.39
CA ALA A 214 17.53 -3.43 22.24
C ALA A 214 17.52 -1.89 22.32
N ASP A 215 18.66 -1.28 22.04
CA ASP A 215 18.81 0.15 21.76
C ASP A 215 18.35 0.50 20.33
N LEU A 216 18.58 -0.44 19.40
CA LEU A 216 18.37 -0.32 17.96
C LEU A 216 17.68 -1.58 17.42
N VAL A 217 16.56 -1.42 16.73
CA VAL A 217 15.75 -2.51 16.18
C VAL A 217 15.67 -2.39 14.66
N PHE A 218 16.11 -3.43 13.95
CA PHE A 218 15.97 -3.54 12.49
C PHE A 218 14.73 -4.35 12.11
N MET A 219 13.87 -3.79 11.25
CA MET A 219 12.69 -4.48 10.71
C MET A 219 12.27 -3.94 9.32
N PRO A 220 11.50 -4.69 8.51
CA PRO A 220 10.85 -4.12 7.33
C PRO A 220 9.79 -3.08 7.73
N TYR A 221 9.60 -2.01 6.96
CA TYR A 221 8.66 -0.94 7.32
C TYR A 221 7.20 -1.41 7.42
N ASN A 222 6.83 -2.54 6.82
CA ASN A 222 5.45 -3.04 6.90
C ASN A 222 5.19 -3.69 8.27
N TYR A 223 6.21 -4.21 8.95
CA TYR A 223 6.11 -4.67 10.35
C TYR A 223 5.89 -3.51 11.33
N LEU A 224 6.25 -2.28 10.93
CA LEU A 224 6.08 -1.05 11.71
C LEU A 224 4.72 -0.38 11.42
N ILE A 225 4.35 -0.31 10.14
CA ILE A 225 3.10 0.34 9.69
C ILE A 225 1.88 -0.53 10.02
N GLU A 226 1.90 -1.84 9.72
CA GLU A 226 0.74 -2.73 9.93
C GLU A 226 0.52 -3.00 11.44
N PRO A 227 -0.60 -2.54 12.05
CA PRO A 227 -0.77 -2.59 13.50
C PRO A 227 -0.84 -4.03 14.05
N PHE A 228 -1.48 -4.93 13.30
CA PHE A 228 -1.55 -6.35 13.64
C PHE A 228 -0.15 -6.99 13.69
N VAL A 229 0.70 -6.73 12.70
CA VAL A 229 2.06 -7.28 12.65
C VAL A 229 2.91 -6.70 13.78
N ARG A 230 2.89 -5.38 13.95
CA ARG A 230 3.57 -4.64 15.03
C ARG A 230 3.23 -5.22 16.42
N ASN A 231 1.94 -5.39 16.69
CA ASN A 231 1.45 -5.94 17.96
C ASN A 231 1.84 -7.42 18.12
N SER A 232 1.73 -8.23 17.06
CA SER A 232 2.09 -9.66 17.11
C SER A 232 3.59 -9.91 17.41
N LEU A 233 4.44 -8.95 17.08
CA LEU A 233 5.88 -8.95 17.37
C LEU A 233 6.22 -8.45 18.78
N GLY A 234 5.36 -7.61 19.37
CA GLY A 234 5.61 -6.93 20.65
C GLY A 234 6.39 -5.63 20.51
N VAL A 235 6.23 -4.92 19.39
CA VAL A 235 6.93 -3.65 19.11
C VAL A 235 6.15 -2.47 19.68
N THR A 236 6.67 -1.84 20.73
CA THR A 236 6.14 -0.58 21.29
C THR A 236 6.71 0.63 20.54
N LEU A 237 5.91 1.69 20.38
CA LEU A 237 6.30 2.93 19.69
C LEU A 237 6.39 4.17 20.61
N GLU A 238 5.94 4.07 21.86
CA GLU A 238 5.99 5.19 22.81
C GLU A 238 7.44 5.63 23.05
N ASN A 239 7.70 6.92 22.85
CA ASN A 239 9.03 7.53 22.87
C ASN A 239 10.03 6.87 21.89
N ALA A 240 9.59 6.14 20.85
CA ALA A 240 10.49 5.55 19.86
C ALA A 240 10.90 6.55 18.77
N VAL A 241 12.17 6.50 18.34
CA VAL A 241 12.66 7.20 17.14
C VAL A 241 12.43 6.29 15.94
N LEU A 242 11.57 6.70 15.01
CA LEU A 242 11.22 5.89 13.84
C LEU A 242 11.98 6.39 12.60
N ILE A 243 12.89 5.57 12.10
CA ILE A 243 13.65 5.83 10.88
C ILE A 243 13.09 4.95 9.77
N PHE A 244 12.77 5.54 8.62
CA PHE A 244 12.44 4.81 7.39
C PHE A 244 13.48 5.15 6.32
N ASP A 245 14.34 4.18 5.99
CA ASP A 245 15.32 4.28 4.92
C ASP A 245 14.81 3.66 3.61
N GLU A 246 15.21 4.25 2.49
CA GLU A 246 14.59 4.12 1.17
C GLU A 246 13.05 4.24 1.19
N ALA A 247 12.56 5.28 1.89
CA ALA A 247 11.15 5.59 2.14
C ALA A 247 10.31 5.98 0.90
N HIS A 248 10.80 5.77 -0.33
CA HIS A 248 10.16 6.17 -1.59
C HIS A 248 8.90 5.37 -1.98
N ASN A 249 8.42 4.49 -1.10
CA ASN A 249 7.15 3.76 -1.21
C ASN A 249 6.30 3.78 0.08
N VAL A 250 6.69 4.56 1.10
CA VAL A 250 5.96 4.63 2.38
C VAL A 250 4.53 5.13 2.16
N GLU A 251 4.29 5.99 1.17
CA GLU A 251 2.96 6.46 0.80
C GLU A 251 2.08 5.34 0.22
N SER A 252 2.64 4.46 -0.61
CA SER A 252 1.90 3.29 -1.10
C SER A 252 1.63 2.28 0.02
N VAL A 253 2.60 2.02 0.88
CA VAL A 253 2.51 0.98 1.92
C VAL A 253 1.59 1.41 3.06
N ALA A 254 1.62 2.68 3.48
CA ALA A 254 0.66 3.23 4.43
C ALA A 254 -0.77 3.27 3.86
N THR A 255 -0.93 3.50 2.55
CA THR A 255 -2.25 3.40 1.89
C THR A 255 -2.74 1.95 1.84
N GLU A 256 -1.85 0.98 1.63
CA GLU A 256 -2.19 -0.43 1.50
C GLU A 256 -2.43 -1.12 2.85
N ALA A 257 -1.63 -0.83 3.88
CA ALA A 257 -1.89 -1.28 5.25
C ALA A 257 -3.22 -0.75 5.83
N ALA A 258 -3.68 0.42 5.36
CA ALA A 258 -4.98 0.99 5.68
C ALA A 258 -6.12 0.52 4.74
N SER A 259 -5.84 -0.31 3.73
CA SER A 259 -6.81 -0.77 2.72
C SER A 259 -7.12 -2.26 2.86
N TYR A 260 -8.37 -2.65 2.59
CA TYR A 260 -8.82 -4.03 2.75
C TYR A 260 -9.51 -4.55 1.49
N SER A 261 -9.52 -5.87 1.33
CA SER A 261 -10.17 -6.55 0.22
C SER A 261 -10.59 -7.96 0.64
N LEU A 262 -11.77 -8.38 0.19
CA LEU A 262 -12.44 -9.62 0.56
C LEU A 262 -13.11 -10.21 -0.69
N SER A 263 -12.68 -11.39 -1.13
CA SER A 263 -13.32 -12.10 -2.24
C SER A 263 -14.51 -12.94 -1.76
N SER A 264 -15.43 -13.29 -2.66
CA SER A 264 -16.45 -14.30 -2.35
C SER A 264 -15.84 -15.67 -2.02
N LEU A 265 -14.65 -16.01 -2.52
CA LEU A 265 -13.92 -17.22 -2.13
C LEU A 265 -13.36 -17.15 -0.70
N ASP A 266 -12.97 -15.96 -0.22
CA ASP A 266 -12.52 -15.77 1.17
C ASP A 266 -13.68 -15.96 2.15
N VAL A 267 -14.86 -15.39 1.87
CA VAL A 267 -16.06 -15.62 2.68
C VAL A 267 -16.48 -17.09 2.61
N GLN A 268 -16.37 -17.75 1.46
CA GLN A 268 -16.61 -19.19 1.35
C GLN A 268 -15.60 -20.03 2.15
N GLY A 269 -14.37 -19.54 2.35
CA GLY A 269 -13.41 -20.12 3.29
C GLY A 269 -13.84 -19.93 4.74
N CYS A 270 -14.26 -18.72 5.12
CA CYS A 270 -14.80 -18.42 6.45
C CYS A 270 -15.94 -19.38 6.82
N ILE A 271 -16.90 -19.56 5.92
CA ILE A 271 -18.05 -20.46 6.11
C ILE A 271 -17.59 -21.90 6.42
N LYS A 272 -16.57 -22.41 5.73
CA LYS A 272 -16.03 -23.76 5.94
C LYS A 272 -15.32 -23.89 7.29
N GLU A 273 -14.54 -22.90 7.69
CA GLU A 273 -13.84 -22.88 8.99
C GLU A 273 -14.83 -22.87 10.17
N VAL A 274 -15.93 -22.09 10.08
CA VAL A 274 -16.98 -22.09 11.10
C VAL A 274 -17.83 -23.37 11.07
N ASP A 275 -18.10 -23.95 9.90
CA ASP A 275 -18.86 -25.21 9.81
C ASP A 275 -18.08 -26.41 10.38
N GLU A 276 -16.75 -26.44 10.20
CA GLU A 276 -15.87 -27.42 10.84
C GLU A 276 -15.90 -27.25 12.37
N CYS A 277 -15.77 -26.02 12.88
CA CYS A 277 -15.90 -25.73 14.32
C CYS A 277 -17.27 -26.14 14.89
N HIS A 278 -18.36 -25.79 14.20
CA HIS A 278 -19.72 -26.16 14.57
C HIS A 278 -19.90 -27.69 14.63
N GLY A 279 -19.39 -28.42 13.64
CA GLY A 279 -19.41 -29.88 13.63
C GLY A 279 -18.64 -30.49 14.80
N LEU A 280 -17.53 -29.88 15.23
CA LEU A 280 -16.74 -30.35 16.37
C LEU A 280 -17.41 -30.04 17.72
N LEU A 281 -18.09 -28.90 17.85
CA LEU A 281 -18.92 -28.55 19.01
C LEU A 281 -20.11 -29.51 19.16
N VAL A 282 -20.86 -29.76 18.07
CA VAL A 282 -22.02 -30.68 18.08
C VAL A 282 -21.61 -32.12 18.40
N ASN A 283 -20.42 -32.55 17.98
CA ASN A 283 -19.88 -33.87 18.30
C ASN A 283 -19.14 -33.93 19.66
N GLY A 284 -19.22 -32.87 20.50
CA GLY A 284 -18.60 -32.82 21.83
C GLY A 284 -17.06 -32.89 21.85
N ARG A 285 -16.41 -32.69 20.69
CA ARG A 285 -14.95 -32.78 20.51
C ARG A 285 -14.22 -31.48 20.83
N ILE A 286 -14.91 -30.36 20.71
CA ILE A 286 -14.54 -29.08 21.32
C ILE A 286 -15.56 -28.85 22.44
N GLN A 287 -15.06 -28.56 23.64
CA GLN A 287 -15.87 -28.18 24.79
C GLN A 287 -15.32 -26.84 25.29
N PRO A 288 -15.93 -25.71 24.89
CA PRO A 288 -15.53 -24.38 25.34
C PRO A 288 -15.74 -24.23 26.85
N GLY A 289 -14.95 -23.36 27.49
CA GLY A 289 -15.12 -23.06 28.92
C GLY A 289 -16.42 -22.33 29.21
N GLU A 290 -16.91 -22.43 30.44
CA GLU A 290 -18.19 -21.84 30.87
C GLU A 290 -18.22 -20.30 30.70
N ASP A 291 -17.06 -19.63 30.78
CA ASP A 291 -16.88 -18.19 30.56
C ASP A 291 -16.86 -17.76 29.07
N THR A 292 -17.18 -18.64 28.11
CA THR A 292 -17.08 -18.34 26.67
C THR A 292 -18.45 -18.13 26.00
N TYR A 293 -18.46 -17.31 24.94
CA TYR A 293 -19.64 -17.11 24.09
C TYR A 293 -19.75 -18.17 22.99
N LEU A 294 -18.75 -19.06 22.85
CA LEU A 294 -18.72 -20.11 21.86
C LEU A 294 -19.55 -21.32 22.29
N ASN A 295 -20.55 -21.65 21.48
CA ASN A 295 -21.34 -22.87 21.57
C ASN A 295 -21.85 -23.22 20.16
N SER A 296 -22.50 -24.37 20.00
CA SER A 296 -23.03 -24.79 18.70
C SER A 296 -23.99 -23.77 18.09
N GLN A 297 -24.85 -23.14 18.89
CA GLN A 297 -25.79 -22.12 18.42
C GLN A 297 -25.08 -20.84 17.96
N SER A 298 -24.07 -20.34 18.68
CA SER A 298 -23.33 -19.13 18.27
C SER A 298 -22.45 -19.38 17.04
N ALA A 299 -21.84 -20.56 16.91
CA ALA A 299 -21.13 -20.98 15.71
C ALA A 299 -22.08 -21.10 14.49
N GLN A 300 -23.26 -21.71 14.66
CA GLN A 300 -24.25 -21.79 13.58
C GLN A 300 -24.84 -20.41 13.22
N THR A 301 -25.01 -19.50 14.18
CA THR A 301 -25.40 -18.10 13.90
C THR A 301 -24.32 -17.38 13.08
N LEU A 302 -23.04 -17.51 13.44
CA LEU A 302 -21.93 -16.94 12.67
C LEU A 302 -21.85 -17.54 11.25
N LYS A 303 -22.04 -18.85 11.11
CA LYS A 303 -22.11 -19.55 9.81
C LYS A 303 -23.23 -18.99 8.92
N SER A 304 -24.43 -18.78 9.47
CA SER A 304 -25.55 -18.16 8.73
C SER A 304 -25.23 -16.73 8.29
N LEU A 305 -24.71 -15.91 9.21
CA LEU A 305 -24.27 -14.53 8.93
C LEU A 305 -23.26 -14.46 7.78
N LEU A 306 -22.28 -15.37 7.76
CA LEU A 306 -21.29 -15.46 6.68
C LEU A 306 -21.92 -15.91 5.35
N MET A 307 -22.91 -16.80 5.37
CA MET A 307 -23.67 -17.21 4.17
C MET A 307 -24.49 -16.04 3.60
N GLU A 308 -25.06 -15.19 4.45
CA GLU A 308 -25.79 -13.99 4.04
C GLU A 308 -24.84 -12.95 3.41
N ILE A 309 -23.70 -12.66 4.05
CA ILE A 309 -22.65 -11.78 3.50
C ILE A 309 -22.14 -12.30 2.15
N HIS A 310 -21.85 -13.61 2.05
CA HIS A 310 -21.46 -14.25 0.80
C HIS A 310 -22.53 -14.10 -0.29
N THR A 311 -23.80 -14.26 0.07
CA THR A 311 -24.92 -14.14 -0.87
C THR A 311 -25.08 -12.70 -1.34
N GLY A 312 -25.12 -11.73 -0.43
CA GLY A 312 -25.25 -10.30 -0.74
C GLY A 312 -24.08 -9.73 -1.54
N LEU A 313 -22.86 -10.25 -1.36
CA LEU A 313 -21.71 -9.92 -2.21
C LEU A 313 -21.88 -10.48 -3.64
N ASN A 314 -22.37 -11.70 -3.79
CA ASN A 314 -22.58 -12.32 -5.11
C ASN A 314 -23.75 -11.69 -5.89
N THR A 315 -24.85 -11.35 -5.21
CA THR A 315 -26.01 -10.69 -5.81
C THR A 315 -25.85 -9.17 -5.98
N PHE A 316 -24.74 -8.59 -5.52
CA PHE A 316 -24.53 -7.13 -5.59
C PHE A 316 -24.56 -6.60 -7.03
N PRO A 317 -25.35 -5.53 -7.33
CA PRO A 317 -25.49 -5.00 -8.68
C PRO A 317 -24.22 -4.27 -9.15
N LEU A 318 -23.70 -4.71 -10.30
CA LEU A 318 -22.58 -4.11 -11.01
C LEU A 318 -23.05 -3.37 -12.27
N ASN A 319 -22.22 -2.47 -12.79
CA ASN A 319 -22.46 -1.81 -14.09
C ASN A 319 -21.96 -2.66 -15.28
N ASP A 320 -22.24 -2.19 -16.49
CA ASP A 320 -21.88 -2.84 -17.77
C ASP A 320 -20.38 -3.09 -17.97
N LYS A 321 -19.52 -2.52 -17.12
CA LYS A 321 -18.06 -2.71 -17.13
C LYS A 321 -17.58 -3.71 -16.07
N GLY A 322 -18.49 -4.40 -15.38
CA GLY A 322 -18.17 -5.42 -14.37
C GLY A 322 -17.74 -4.85 -13.01
N GLY A 323 -18.17 -3.63 -12.66
CA GLY A 323 -17.82 -3.02 -11.37
C GLY A 323 -18.86 -2.03 -10.83
N CYS A 324 -18.70 -1.62 -9.58
CA CYS A 324 -19.53 -0.63 -8.91
C CYS A 324 -18.72 0.09 -7.83
N THR A 325 -18.89 1.41 -7.69
CA THR A 325 -18.20 2.22 -6.68
C THR A 325 -19.20 2.99 -5.84
N LYS A 326 -18.95 3.05 -4.53
CA LYS A 326 -19.73 3.81 -3.55
C LYS A 326 -18.79 4.67 -2.66
N PRO A 327 -19.30 5.72 -2.00
CA PRO A 327 -18.56 6.44 -0.96
C PRO A 327 -18.08 5.47 0.13
N GLY A 328 -17.00 5.79 0.86
CA GLY A 328 -16.50 4.91 1.92
C GLY A 328 -17.53 4.60 3.01
N ALA A 329 -18.43 5.56 3.32
CA ALA A 329 -19.50 5.36 4.30
C ALA A 329 -20.49 4.22 3.95
N PHE A 330 -20.56 3.81 2.67
CA PHE A 330 -21.36 2.67 2.24
C PHE A 330 -20.93 1.34 2.87
N ILE A 331 -19.73 1.26 3.46
CA ILE A 331 -19.28 0.08 4.20
C ILE A 331 -20.25 -0.27 5.34
N PHE A 332 -20.78 0.74 6.03
CA PHE A 332 -21.74 0.58 7.12
C PHE A 332 -23.15 0.25 6.57
N GLU A 333 -23.56 0.88 5.47
CA GLU A 333 -24.83 0.56 4.78
C GLU A 333 -24.86 -0.88 4.26
N PHE A 334 -23.73 -1.41 3.80
CA PHE A 334 -23.58 -2.80 3.37
C PHE A 334 -23.66 -3.76 4.57
N PHE A 335 -22.84 -3.55 5.61
CA PHE A 335 -22.78 -4.48 6.75
C PHE A 335 -24.02 -4.43 7.67
N ASN A 336 -24.72 -3.29 7.73
CA ASN A 336 -25.99 -3.16 8.44
C ASN A 336 -27.12 -4.04 7.85
N GLN A 337 -27.05 -4.42 6.57
CA GLN A 337 -28.00 -5.37 5.96
C GLN A 337 -27.91 -6.78 6.58
N PHE A 338 -26.77 -7.10 7.20
CA PHE A 338 -26.51 -8.35 7.92
C PHE A 338 -26.48 -8.14 9.44
N ASN A 339 -27.11 -7.06 9.93
CA ASN A 339 -27.14 -6.65 11.34
C ASN A 339 -25.74 -6.47 11.99
N ILE A 340 -24.71 -6.10 11.21
CA ILE A 340 -23.38 -5.73 11.75
C ILE A 340 -23.30 -4.21 11.89
N THR A 341 -23.27 -3.73 13.13
CA THR A 341 -23.24 -2.32 13.54
C THR A 341 -22.12 -2.09 14.58
N PHE A 342 -21.93 -0.86 15.09
CA PHE A 342 -20.97 -0.62 16.16
C PHE A 342 -21.32 -1.34 17.48
N GLU A 343 -22.59 -1.67 17.67
CA GLU A 343 -23.13 -2.38 18.84
C GLU A 343 -22.96 -3.89 18.72
N THR A 344 -23.13 -4.46 17.51
CA THR A 344 -23.09 -5.92 17.28
C THR A 344 -21.76 -6.43 16.75
N ALA A 345 -20.96 -5.61 16.06
CA ALA A 345 -19.65 -6.00 15.54
C ALA A 345 -18.69 -6.50 16.63
N PRO A 346 -18.64 -5.95 17.87
CA PRO A 346 -17.83 -6.52 18.94
C PRO A 346 -18.19 -7.97 19.27
N MET A 347 -19.47 -8.34 19.25
CA MET A 347 -19.92 -9.72 19.48
C MET A 347 -19.53 -10.64 18.32
N VAL A 348 -19.69 -10.18 17.07
CA VAL A 348 -19.26 -10.93 15.88
C VAL A 348 -17.74 -11.15 15.89
N VAL A 349 -16.97 -10.12 16.28
CA VAL A 349 -15.52 -10.19 16.51
C VAL A 349 -15.17 -11.24 17.56
N THR A 350 -15.72 -11.15 18.78
CA THR A 350 -15.41 -12.09 19.88
C THR A 350 -15.75 -13.54 19.54
N ILE A 351 -16.91 -13.82 18.95
CA ILE A 351 -17.28 -15.19 18.54
C ILE A 351 -16.33 -15.68 17.43
N THR A 352 -15.93 -14.81 16.50
CA THR A 352 -14.96 -15.15 15.45
C THR A 352 -13.59 -15.49 16.04
N GLU A 353 -13.11 -14.75 17.05
CA GLU A 353 -11.87 -15.06 17.76
C GLU A 353 -11.94 -16.39 18.50
N GLN A 354 -13.03 -16.65 19.24
CA GLN A 354 -13.20 -17.91 19.97
C GLN A 354 -13.30 -19.11 19.02
N VAL A 355 -13.89 -18.96 17.83
CA VAL A 355 -13.84 -19.99 16.77
C VAL A 355 -12.40 -20.21 16.28
N ILE A 356 -11.63 -19.15 16.01
CA ILE A 356 -10.22 -19.27 15.56
C ILE A 356 -9.36 -19.96 16.63
N GLU A 357 -9.56 -19.62 17.91
CA GLU A 357 -8.86 -20.19 19.06
C GLU A 357 -9.21 -21.68 19.24
N ALA A 358 -10.50 -22.02 19.33
CA ALA A 358 -10.95 -23.39 19.49
C ALA A 358 -10.53 -24.29 18.31
N MET A 359 -10.56 -23.77 17.08
CA MET A 359 -10.03 -24.46 15.90
C MET A 359 -8.51 -24.60 15.93
N SER A 360 -7.77 -23.61 16.44
CA SER A 360 -6.30 -23.67 16.57
C SER A 360 -5.82 -24.66 17.63
N ASP A 361 -6.67 -25.00 18.60
CA ASP A 361 -6.33 -25.88 19.72
C ASP A 361 -6.82 -27.31 19.50
N TYR A 362 -7.98 -27.51 18.87
CA TYR A 362 -8.37 -28.84 18.37
C TYR A 362 -7.54 -29.26 17.14
N SER A 363 -7.27 -28.36 16.20
CA SER A 363 -6.52 -28.69 14.98
C SER A 363 -5.02 -28.80 15.25
N GLN A 364 -4.60 -29.97 15.72
CA GLN A 364 -3.20 -30.37 15.78
C GLN A 364 -2.54 -30.40 14.38
N SER A 365 -3.27 -30.21 13.27
CA SER A 365 -2.76 -30.32 11.91
C SER A 365 -3.47 -29.39 10.88
N ASN A 366 -3.20 -28.08 10.88
CA ASN A 366 -3.58 -27.21 9.75
C ASN A 366 -4.48 -25.98 10.02
N PRO A 367 -4.16 -25.05 10.95
CA PRO A 367 -4.45 -23.64 10.71
C PRO A 367 -3.73 -23.20 9.42
N ARG A 368 -4.50 -23.23 8.33
CA ARG A 368 -4.28 -22.43 7.12
C ARG A 368 -4.26 -20.94 7.51
N ASN A 369 -3.95 -20.04 6.57
CA ASN A 369 -4.29 -18.62 6.77
C ASN A 369 -5.80 -18.56 6.97
N SER A 370 -6.25 -18.42 8.21
CA SER A 370 -7.66 -18.47 8.53
C SER A 370 -8.34 -17.34 7.78
N LYS A 371 -9.40 -17.67 7.05
CA LYS A 371 -10.20 -16.63 6.39
C LYS A 371 -10.97 -15.82 7.44
N LEU A 372 -11.22 -16.41 8.60
CA LEU A 372 -11.71 -15.70 9.77
C LEU A 372 -10.68 -14.69 10.31
N ASP A 373 -9.37 -14.97 10.38
CA ASP A 373 -8.34 -13.95 10.73
C ASP A 373 -8.41 -12.72 9.80
N GLN A 374 -8.60 -12.96 8.50
CA GLN A 374 -8.67 -11.89 7.49
C GLN A 374 -9.95 -11.05 7.64
N LEU A 375 -11.10 -11.71 7.88
CA LEU A 375 -12.38 -11.05 8.13
C LEU A 375 -12.39 -10.31 9.48
N LEU A 376 -11.84 -10.90 10.53
CA LEU A 376 -11.66 -10.33 11.87
C LEU A 376 -10.88 -9.01 11.80
N THR A 377 -9.76 -9.00 11.07
CA THR A 377 -8.93 -7.80 10.86
C THR A 377 -9.71 -6.73 10.08
N PHE A 378 -10.49 -7.13 9.07
CA PHE A 378 -11.31 -6.22 8.28
C PHE A 378 -12.44 -5.58 9.11
N LEU A 379 -13.22 -6.38 9.86
CA LEU A 379 -14.29 -5.90 10.74
C LEU A 379 -13.74 -5.00 11.85
N ARG A 380 -12.62 -5.39 12.49
CA ARG A 380 -11.93 -4.54 13.48
C ARG A 380 -11.58 -3.18 12.91
N THR A 381 -11.10 -3.10 11.67
CA THR A 381 -10.70 -1.81 11.08
C THR A 381 -11.89 -0.94 10.67
N ILE A 382 -13.00 -1.54 10.23
CA ILE A 382 -14.25 -0.81 9.92
C ILE A 382 -14.86 -0.19 11.18
N TYR A 383 -14.94 -0.96 12.26
CA TYR A 383 -15.67 -0.59 13.48
C TYR A 383 -14.76 -0.07 14.62
N ARG A 384 -13.51 0.33 14.31
CA ARG A 384 -12.48 0.70 15.31
C ARG A 384 -12.81 1.91 16.18
N ASP A 385 -13.55 2.87 15.65
CA ASP A 385 -13.84 4.15 16.29
C ASP A 385 -15.27 4.58 15.92
N LYS A 386 -16.16 4.61 16.91
CA LYS A 386 -17.57 4.97 16.72
C LYS A 386 -17.78 6.47 16.49
N GLU A 387 -16.91 7.33 16.98
CA GLU A 387 -17.07 8.78 16.94
C GLU A 387 -16.54 9.37 15.63
N HIS A 388 -15.34 8.96 15.19
CA HIS A 388 -14.68 9.53 14.02
C HIS A 388 -14.89 8.74 12.72
N HIS A 389 -15.64 7.63 12.72
CA HIS A 389 -15.88 6.82 11.51
C HIS A 389 -16.41 7.64 10.32
N HIS A 390 -17.30 8.61 10.55
CA HIS A 390 -17.80 9.52 9.51
C HIS A 390 -16.71 10.41 8.88
N VAL A 391 -15.62 10.71 9.60
CA VAL A 391 -14.47 11.47 9.11
C VAL A 391 -13.51 10.53 8.38
N MET A 392 -13.19 9.38 8.97
CA MET A 392 -12.34 8.35 8.37
C MET A 392 -12.90 7.87 7.03
N ALA A 393 -14.18 7.53 6.95
CA ALA A 393 -14.82 7.00 5.75
C ALA A 393 -14.78 7.93 4.52
N LYS A 394 -14.51 9.23 4.70
CA LYS A 394 -14.29 10.18 3.57
C LYS A 394 -12.99 9.86 2.81
N GLN A 395 -12.00 9.31 3.50
CA GLN A 395 -10.69 8.89 2.95
C GLN A 395 -10.76 7.60 2.13
N TYR A 396 -11.91 6.91 2.15
CA TYR A 396 -12.11 5.58 1.57
C TYR A 396 -13.11 5.57 0.41
N ARG A 397 -13.04 4.56 -0.45
CA ARG A 397 -14.14 4.17 -1.35
C ARG A 397 -14.39 2.68 -1.22
N VAL A 398 -15.67 2.29 -1.27
CA VAL A 398 -16.06 0.89 -1.51
C VAL A 398 -16.06 0.69 -3.03
N HIS A 399 -15.36 -0.33 -3.51
CA HIS A 399 -15.40 -0.75 -4.91
C HIS A 399 -15.65 -2.26 -4.98
N ILE A 400 -16.69 -2.68 -5.68
CA ILE A 400 -17.03 -4.09 -5.87
C ILE A 400 -16.90 -4.39 -7.36
N GLN A 401 -16.17 -5.44 -7.73
CA GLN A 401 -15.93 -5.81 -9.13
C GLN A 401 -15.93 -7.31 -9.36
N GLU A 402 -16.10 -7.70 -10.63
CA GLU A 402 -15.97 -9.08 -11.09
C GLU A 402 -14.56 -9.34 -11.63
N GLU A 403 -13.83 -10.26 -10.97
CA GLU A 403 -12.47 -10.64 -11.37
C GLU A 403 -12.45 -12.08 -11.90
N ARG A 404 -11.64 -12.36 -12.92
CA ARG A 404 -11.43 -13.73 -13.41
C ARG A 404 -10.47 -14.47 -12.48
N ILE A 405 -10.87 -15.66 -12.04
CA ILE A 405 -10.02 -16.53 -11.22
C ILE A 405 -8.86 -17.00 -12.09
N GLN A 406 -7.63 -16.61 -11.73
CA GLN A 406 -6.43 -17.06 -12.42
C GLN A 406 -6.12 -18.52 -12.00
N PRO A 407 -5.90 -19.45 -12.94
CA PRO A 407 -5.57 -20.83 -12.59
C PRO A 407 -4.20 -20.90 -11.91
N ALA A 408 -4.09 -21.71 -10.86
CA ALA A 408 -2.87 -21.80 -10.06
C ALA A 408 -1.66 -22.30 -10.89
N PRO A 409 -0.50 -21.63 -10.82
CA PRO A 409 0.68 -21.98 -11.62
C PRO A 409 1.30 -23.30 -11.14
N GLY A 410 0.95 -24.39 -11.82
CA GLY A 410 1.52 -25.73 -11.59
C GLY A 410 0.65 -26.90 -12.05
N GLY A 411 -0.68 -26.70 -12.17
CA GLY A 411 -1.64 -27.78 -12.44
C GLY A 411 -1.67 -28.32 -13.88
N ARG A 412 -0.57 -28.87 -14.40
CA ARG A 412 -0.53 -29.56 -15.71
C ARG A 412 -1.08 -31.00 -15.65
N GLY A 413 -2.31 -31.17 -15.16
CA GLY A 413 -3.05 -32.43 -15.30
C GLY A 413 -3.59 -32.60 -16.73
N ARG A 414 -3.26 -33.71 -17.40
CA ARG A 414 -3.87 -34.05 -18.70
C ARG A 414 -5.32 -34.49 -18.49
N SER A 415 -6.28 -33.70 -18.96
CA SER A 415 -7.61 -34.16 -19.37
C SER A 415 -8.07 -33.34 -20.57
N SER A 416 -8.81 -33.96 -21.48
CA SER A 416 -9.08 -33.45 -22.83
C SER A 416 -10.53 -33.00 -23.00
N TYR A 417 -10.75 -32.05 -23.93
CA TYR A 417 -12.07 -31.70 -24.47
C TYR A 417 -13.13 -31.15 -23.50
N SER A 418 -12.73 -30.36 -22.49
CA SER A 418 -13.58 -29.29 -21.96
C SER A 418 -12.96 -27.93 -22.23
N ARG A 419 -13.76 -26.96 -22.70
CA ARG A 419 -13.34 -25.54 -22.70
C ARG A 419 -13.24 -25.11 -21.23
N PRO A 420 -12.16 -24.45 -20.79
CA PRO A 420 -12.11 -23.89 -19.44
C PRO A 420 -13.19 -22.82 -19.31
N VAL A 421 -14.22 -23.11 -18.52
CA VAL A 421 -15.19 -22.10 -18.10
C VAL A 421 -14.42 -21.07 -17.28
N SER A 422 -14.38 -19.83 -17.76
CA SER A 422 -13.72 -18.71 -17.08
C SER A 422 -14.50 -18.35 -15.83
N SER A 423 -14.27 -19.09 -14.75
CA SER A 423 -14.88 -18.81 -13.44
C SER A 423 -14.44 -17.44 -12.95
N THR A 424 -15.41 -16.67 -12.46
CA THR A 424 -15.22 -15.34 -11.91
C THR A 424 -15.54 -15.33 -10.42
N GLN A 425 -14.96 -14.37 -9.71
CA GLN A 425 -15.24 -14.08 -8.31
C GLN A 425 -15.69 -12.63 -8.16
N ARG A 426 -16.44 -12.35 -7.10
CA ARG A 426 -16.69 -10.98 -6.65
C ARG A 426 -15.56 -10.57 -5.72
N MET A 427 -14.97 -9.41 -5.99
CA MET A 427 -14.02 -8.76 -5.11
C MET A 427 -14.71 -7.56 -4.46
N PHE A 428 -14.84 -7.57 -3.14
CA PHE A 428 -15.19 -6.39 -2.35
C PHE A 428 -13.90 -5.69 -1.92
N HIS A 429 -13.73 -4.43 -2.29
CA HIS A 429 -12.58 -3.61 -1.89
C HIS A 429 -13.03 -2.44 -1.02
N TYR A 430 -12.33 -2.21 0.08
CA TYR A 430 -12.41 -0.99 0.89
C TYR A 430 -11.06 -0.29 0.82
N TRP A 431 -10.86 0.50 -0.24
CA TRP A 431 -9.59 1.17 -0.51
C TRP A 431 -9.52 2.51 0.23
N CYS A 432 -8.49 2.66 1.06
CA CYS A 432 -8.04 3.97 1.50
C CYS A 432 -7.34 4.68 0.33
N PHE A 433 -7.43 6.00 0.27
CA PHE A 433 -6.66 6.82 -0.69
C PHE A 433 -5.76 7.87 -0.01
N HIS A 434 -5.67 7.85 1.31
CA HIS A 434 -4.94 8.82 2.13
C HIS A 434 -3.97 8.11 3.10
N PRO A 435 -2.66 7.97 2.80
CA PRO A 435 -1.74 7.22 3.67
C PRO A 435 -1.61 7.83 5.07
N GLY A 436 -1.93 9.12 5.22
CA GLY A 436 -2.06 9.76 6.52
C GLY A 436 -2.96 9.03 7.53
N VAL A 437 -3.90 8.15 7.13
CA VAL A 437 -4.68 7.35 8.08
C VAL A 437 -3.79 6.44 8.93
N ALA A 438 -2.78 5.80 8.33
CA ALA A 438 -1.81 4.99 9.07
C ALA A 438 -0.70 5.85 9.72
N MET A 439 -0.31 6.96 9.10
CA MET A 439 0.73 7.83 9.67
C MET A 439 0.26 8.58 10.92
N HIS A 440 -1.02 8.97 11.02
CA HIS A 440 -1.58 9.54 12.25
C HIS A 440 -1.66 8.49 13.36
N GLU A 441 -2.07 7.25 13.05
CA GLU A 441 -2.11 6.16 14.04
C GLU A 441 -0.71 5.87 14.63
N ILE A 442 0.35 5.97 13.82
CA ILE A 442 1.74 5.89 14.30
C ILE A 442 2.07 7.07 15.23
N MET A 443 1.65 8.30 14.91
CA MET A 443 1.85 9.48 15.76
C MET A 443 1.08 9.41 17.09
N GLU A 444 -0.15 8.86 17.08
CA GLU A 444 -1.01 8.66 18.26
C GLU A 444 -0.37 7.73 19.30
N ASN A 445 0.54 6.84 18.89
CA ASN A 445 1.34 6.00 19.78
C ASN A 445 2.51 6.76 20.47
N LYS A 446 2.52 8.11 20.47
CA LYS A 446 3.48 8.99 21.15
C LYS A 446 4.95 8.74 20.79
N VAL A 447 5.25 8.56 19.51
CA VAL A 447 6.62 8.46 18.98
C VAL A 447 7.46 9.69 19.35
N HIS A 448 8.79 9.52 19.47
CA HIS A 448 9.71 10.63 19.72
C HIS A 448 9.86 11.53 18.48
N ASN A 449 10.06 10.93 17.31
CA ASN A 449 9.90 11.56 15.99
C ASN A 449 9.92 10.50 14.85
N ILE A 450 9.57 10.93 13.65
CA ILE A 450 9.66 10.15 12.41
C ILE A 450 10.66 10.79 11.45
N ILE A 451 11.68 10.04 11.02
CA ILE A 451 12.67 10.43 10.01
C ILE A 451 12.45 9.59 8.76
N LEU A 452 12.08 10.21 7.64
CA LEU A 452 11.95 9.57 6.33
C LEU A 452 13.13 9.98 5.44
N THR A 453 13.78 9.02 4.78
CA THR A 453 14.88 9.29 3.85
C THR A 453 14.92 8.35 2.64
N SER A 454 15.35 8.86 1.49
CA SER A 454 15.64 8.11 0.26
C SER A 454 16.42 9.03 -0.71
N GLY A 455 17.04 8.45 -1.75
CA GLY A 455 17.56 9.22 -2.88
C GLY A 455 16.54 9.73 -3.90
N THR A 456 15.23 9.49 -3.69
CA THR A 456 14.18 9.75 -4.71
C THR A 456 12.87 10.32 -4.14
N LEU A 457 12.94 11.11 -3.06
CA LEU A 457 11.75 11.68 -2.41
C LEU A 457 11.15 12.90 -3.14
N SER A 458 11.91 13.54 -4.05
CA SER A 458 11.48 14.73 -4.79
C SER A 458 10.18 14.53 -5.58
N PRO A 459 9.27 15.53 -5.62
CA PRO A 459 9.32 16.79 -4.86
C PRO A 459 8.83 16.62 -3.40
N LEU A 460 9.60 17.13 -2.43
CA LEU A 460 9.28 16.92 -1.00
C LEU A 460 7.91 17.46 -0.59
N ALA A 461 7.54 18.68 -1.01
CA ALA A 461 6.29 19.33 -0.60
C ALA A 461 5.03 18.48 -0.92
N THR A 462 5.02 17.78 -2.04
CA THR A 462 3.93 16.86 -2.40
C THR A 462 3.99 15.55 -1.60
N THR A 463 5.18 15.04 -1.29
CA THR A 463 5.36 13.87 -0.44
C THR A 463 4.87 14.14 1.00
N VAL A 464 5.15 15.33 1.56
CA VAL A 464 4.54 15.80 2.83
C VAL A 464 3.02 15.82 2.73
N LYS A 465 2.45 16.43 1.67
CA LYS A 465 1.00 16.55 1.52
C LYS A 465 0.28 15.21 1.32
N GLU A 466 0.90 14.23 0.67
CA GLU A 466 0.37 12.86 0.60
C GLU A 466 0.36 12.16 1.97
N LEU A 467 1.47 12.21 2.69
CA LEU A 467 1.64 11.55 4.00
C LEU A 467 0.77 12.18 5.09
N GLY A 468 0.41 13.45 4.95
CA GLY A 468 -0.58 14.13 5.80
C GLY A 468 -0.14 14.48 7.22
N ILE A 469 1.09 14.14 7.60
CA ILE A 469 1.71 14.53 8.87
C ILE A 469 2.78 15.62 8.64
N PRO A 470 3.03 16.52 9.61
CA PRO A 470 4.01 17.58 9.43
C PRO A 470 5.45 17.04 9.43
N PHE A 471 6.28 17.63 8.57
CA PHE A 471 7.74 17.45 8.53
C PHE A 471 8.41 18.84 8.59
N PRO A 472 8.66 19.40 9.79
CA PRO A 472 9.29 20.72 9.95
C PRO A 472 10.75 20.74 9.49
N ILE A 473 11.47 19.63 9.66
CA ILE A 473 12.85 19.48 9.21
C ILE A 473 12.84 18.87 7.80
N GLN A 474 13.38 19.59 6.82
CA GLN A 474 13.50 19.10 5.44
C GLN A 474 14.91 19.36 4.90
N LEU A 475 15.36 18.47 4.02
CA LEU A 475 16.66 18.57 3.35
C LEU A 475 16.57 17.98 1.94
N GLU A 476 17.14 18.68 0.97
CA GLU A 476 17.37 18.19 -0.39
C GLU A 476 18.86 18.39 -0.72
N ASN A 477 19.67 17.36 -0.54
CA ASN A 477 21.11 17.43 -0.75
C ASN A 477 21.49 17.40 -2.25
N SER A 478 22.48 18.23 -2.63
CA SER A 478 23.19 18.11 -3.91
C SER A 478 23.95 16.79 -4.03
N HIS A 479 24.29 16.40 -5.27
CA HIS A 479 25.13 15.22 -5.52
C HIS A 479 26.62 15.53 -5.28
N VAL A 480 27.38 14.51 -4.86
CA VAL A 480 28.83 14.57 -4.58
C VAL A 480 29.72 14.27 -5.80
N ILE A 481 29.24 14.54 -7.03
CA ILE A 481 30.01 14.36 -8.27
C ILE A 481 30.20 15.69 -9.00
N ASP A 482 31.27 15.78 -9.77
CA ASP A 482 31.49 16.85 -10.73
C ASP A 482 30.54 16.70 -11.95
N PRO A 483 30.03 17.79 -12.54
CA PRO A 483 29.19 17.75 -13.75
C PRO A 483 29.78 17.01 -14.96
N SER A 484 31.11 16.78 -15.00
CA SER A 484 31.76 16.00 -16.05
C SER A 484 31.56 14.48 -15.96
N GLN A 485 31.14 13.98 -14.78
CA GLN A 485 30.94 12.55 -14.47
C GLN A 485 29.55 12.03 -14.87
N VAL A 486 28.60 12.91 -15.20
CA VAL A 486 27.24 12.53 -15.62
C VAL A 486 26.88 13.14 -16.97
N TRP A 487 26.13 12.39 -17.78
CA TRP A 487 25.55 12.85 -19.04
C TRP A 487 24.06 12.50 -19.04
N VAL A 488 23.17 13.44 -19.32
CA VAL A 488 21.71 13.21 -19.25
C VAL A 488 21.02 13.73 -20.51
N GLY A 489 20.90 12.87 -21.53
CA GLY A 489 20.36 13.25 -22.84
C GLY A 489 18.94 12.75 -23.09
N VAL A 490 18.05 13.64 -23.51
CA VAL A 490 16.74 13.30 -24.08
C VAL A 490 16.87 13.13 -25.59
N VAL A 491 16.41 11.99 -26.10
CA VAL A 491 16.51 11.59 -27.51
C VAL A 491 15.12 11.26 -28.01
N GLY A 492 14.44 12.25 -28.59
CA GLY A 492 13.06 12.11 -29.10
C GLY A 492 12.95 11.50 -30.50
N THR A 493 14.06 11.37 -31.21
CA THR A 493 14.15 10.79 -32.56
C THR A 493 15.27 9.76 -32.64
N GLY A 494 15.00 8.63 -33.26
CA GLY A 494 15.96 7.52 -33.37
C GLY A 494 16.90 7.64 -34.57
N VAL A 495 17.59 6.55 -34.87
CA VAL A 495 18.62 6.46 -35.91
C VAL A 495 18.12 6.64 -37.34
N THR A 496 16.82 6.44 -37.62
CA THR A 496 16.21 6.73 -38.94
C THR A 496 15.44 8.06 -38.96
N GLY A 497 15.49 8.82 -37.85
CA GLY A 497 14.74 10.06 -37.67
C GLY A 497 13.27 9.85 -37.28
N LYS A 498 12.80 8.60 -37.13
CA LYS A 498 11.46 8.32 -36.61
C LYS A 498 11.37 8.71 -35.14
N LYS A 499 10.18 9.12 -34.70
CA LYS A 499 9.93 9.52 -33.31
C LYS A 499 10.00 8.33 -32.36
N LEU A 500 10.70 8.51 -31.24
CA LEU A 500 10.68 7.60 -30.10
C LEU A 500 9.63 8.11 -29.11
N ASN A 501 8.52 7.38 -29.00
CA ASN A 501 7.42 7.70 -28.10
C ASN A 501 6.76 6.38 -27.65
N ALA A 502 6.68 6.16 -26.34
CA ALA A 502 6.07 4.97 -25.75
C ALA A 502 4.62 5.22 -25.28
N SER A 503 3.86 6.09 -25.97
CA SER A 503 2.43 6.30 -25.67
C SER A 503 1.61 5.05 -25.99
N TYR A 504 0.38 4.97 -25.46
CA TYR A 504 -0.53 3.86 -25.77
C TYR A 504 -0.76 3.69 -27.29
N GLU A 505 -0.79 4.81 -28.02
CA GLU A 505 -1.05 4.87 -29.46
C GLU A 505 0.10 4.32 -30.31
N SER A 506 1.34 4.56 -29.87
CA SER A 506 2.56 4.38 -30.67
C SER A 506 3.35 3.12 -30.29
N ARG A 507 3.37 2.74 -29.00
CA ARG A 507 4.17 1.64 -28.45
C ARG A 507 3.92 0.27 -29.06
N SER A 508 2.73 0.05 -29.63
CA SER A 508 2.34 -1.22 -30.26
C SER A 508 2.62 -1.28 -31.76
N SER A 509 3.16 -0.21 -32.36
CA SER A 509 3.58 -0.21 -33.76
C SER A 509 4.91 -0.96 -33.97
N PRO A 510 5.05 -1.75 -35.04
CA PRO A 510 6.35 -2.35 -35.42
C PRO A 510 7.42 -1.29 -35.72
N ASP A 511 7.02 -0.13 -36.26
CA ASP A 511 7.93 0.99 -36.52
C ASP A 511 8.62 1.51 -35.25
N TYR A 512 7.86 1.74 -34.17
CA TYR A 512 8.42 2.16 -32.88
C TYR A 512 9.40 1.13 -32.34
N ALA A 513 9.03 -0.15 -32.34
CA ALA A 513 9.90 -1.22 -31.85
C ALA A 513 11.18 -1.34 -32.70
N ALA A 514 11.07 -1.29 -34.03
CA ALA A 514 12.22 -1.33 -34.92
C ALA A 514 13.15 -0.12 -34.74
N GLU A 515 12.60 1.09 -34.59
CA GLU A 515 13.40 2.30 -34.37
C GLU A 515 14.09 2.28 -33.01
N LEU A 516 13.38 1.91 -31.93
CA LEU A 516 13.96 1.75 -30.59
C LEU A 516 15.08 0.71 -30.62
N GLY A 517 14.86 -0.44 -31.27
CA GLY A 517 15.85 -1.52 -31.38
C GLY A 517 17.10 -1.11 -32.15
N ASN A 518 16.96 -0.48 -33.33
CA ASN A 518 18.11 0.01 -34.09
C ASN A 518 18.84 1.16 -33.38
N THR A 519 18.13 1.99 -32.61
CA THR A 519 18.72 3.03 -31.77
C THR A 519 19.53 2.41 -30.61
N LEU A 520 18.98 1.39 -29.94
CA LEU A 520 19.67 0.63 -28.89
C LEU A 520 20.91 -0.09 -29.42
N VAL A 521 20.89 -0.68 -30.62
CA VAL A 521 22.10 -1.26 -31.25
C VAL A 521 23.23 -0.24 -31.34
N ASN A 522 22.93 1.00 -31.72
CA ASN A 522 23.96 2.04 -31.84
C ASN A 522 24.42 2.59 -30.48
N ILE A 523 23.54 2.70 -29.49
CA ILE A 523 23.92 3.03 -28.10
C ILE A 523 24.82 1.93 -27.51
N THR A 524 24.48 0.67 -27.76
CA THR A 524 25.21 -0.52 -27.26
C THR A 524 26.67 -0.57 -27.76
N ARG A 525 26.96 0.03 -28.92
CA ARG A 525 28.33 0.21 -29.45
C ARG A 525 29.14 1.28 -28.73
N LEU A 526 28.49 2.28 -28.14
CA LEU A 526 29.15 3.42 -27.46
C LEU A 526 29.37 3.18 -25.97
N VAL A 527 28.46 2.44 -25.33
CA VAL A 527 28.50 2.21 -23.87
C VAL A 527 29.52 1.13 -23.52
N PRO A 528 30.59 1.43 -22.76
CA PRO A 528 31.53 0.42 -22.27
C PRO A 528 30.86 -0.46 -21.22
N ASN A 529 31.32 -1.72 -21.09
CA ASN A 529 30.91 -2.63 -20.02
C ASN A 529 29.37 -2.79 -19.90
N GLY A 530 28.77 -2.47 -18.75
CA GLY A 530 27.36 -2.67 -18.43
C GLY A 530 26.41 -1.58 -18.94
N LEU A 531 25.35 -2.02 -19.63
CA LEU A 531 24.24 -1.19 -20.09
C LEU A 531 22.92 -1.70 -19.49
N LEU A 532 22.24 -0.86 -18.71
CA LEU A 532 20.92 -1.14 -18.15
C LEU A 532 19.83 -0.49 -19.02
N VAL A 533 18.78 -1.22 -19.40
CA VAL A 533 17.70 -0.71 -20.27
C VAL A 533 16.35 -1.00 -19.64
N PHE A 534 15.70 0.04 -19.10
CA PHE A 534 14.42 -0.09 -18.39
C PHE A 534 13.23 0.26 -19.28
N PHE A 535 12.28 -0.66 -19.36
CA PHE A 535 10.99 -0.49 -20.02
C PHE A 535 9.88 -0.01 -19.07
N PRO A 536 8.81 0.63 -19.59
CA PRO A 536 7.68 1.07 -18.77
C PRO A 536 6.86 -0.08 -18.15
N SER A 537 6.92 -1.29 -18.72
CA SER A 537 6.24 -2.50 -18.21
C SER A 537 6.77 -3.77 -18.88
N TYR A 538 6.60 -4.94 -18.26
CA TYR A 538 6.92 -6.23 -18.88
C TYR A 538 6.20 -6.42 -20.24
N SER A 539 4.96 -5.94 -20.38
CA SER A 539 4.21 -6.08 -21.64
C SER A 539 4.85 -5.36 -22.83
N ILE A 540 5.59 -4.27 -22.61
CA ILE A 540 6.31 -3.56 -23.69
C ILE A 540 7.68 -4.22 -23.91
N LEU A 541 8.34 -4.64 -22.83
CA LEU A 541 9.57 -5.45 -22.91
C LEU A 541 9.36 -6.71 -23.75
N ASP A 542 8.38 -7.55 -23.39
CA ASP A 542 8.04 -8.81 -24.08
C ASP A 542 7.69 -8.56 -25.57
N GLN A 543 6.97 -7.47 -25.87
CA GLN A 543 6.57 -7.11 -27.23
C GLN A 543 7.77 -6.65 -28.08
N CYS A 544 8.64 -5.80 -27.52
CA CYS A 544 9.82 -5.32 -28.23
C CYS A 544 10.84 -6.45 -28.46
N THR A 545 11.17 -7.25 -27.44
CA THR A 545 12.15 -8.34 -27.60
C THR A 545 11.63 -9.45 -28.50
N GLY A 546 10.34 -9.79 -28.41
CA GLY A 546 9.70 -10.78 -29.30
C GLY A 546 9.58 -10.33 -30.77
N GLN A 547 9.68 -9.02 -31.06
CA GLN A 547 9.85 -8.51 -32.43
C GLN A 547 11.34 -8.45 -32.82
N TRP A 548 12.23 -8.08 -31.89
CA TRP A 548 13.67 -7.98 -32.15
C TRP A 548 14.35 -9.32 -32.44
N GLN A 549 13.79 -10.43 -31.97
CA GLN A 549 14.22 -11.80 -32.25
C GLN A 549 13.77 -12.32 -33.62
N GLN A 550 12.93 -11.58 -34.36
CA GLN A 550 12.50 -11.95 -35.71
C GLN A 550 13.55 -11.53 -36.74
N LEU A 551 13.78 -12.36 -37.76
CA LEU A 551 14.81 -12.13 -38.77
C LEU A 551 14.48 -10.90 -39.64
N THR A 552 15.30 -9.87 -39.53
CA THR A 552 15.17 -8.61 -40.29
C THR A 552 16.10 -8.61 -41.50
N GLY A 553 15.71 -9.33 -42.56
CA GLY A 553 16.47 -9.41 -43.81
C GLY A 553 17.80 -10.15 -43.68
N THR A 554 18.80 -9.74 -44.47
CA THR A 554 20.09 -10.44 -44.59
C THR A 554 21.09 -10.15 -43.47
N THR A 555 20.84 -9.14 -42.62
CA THR A 555 21.80 -8.67 -41.60
C THR A 555 21.61 -9.28 -40.20
N GLY A 556 20.88 -10.40 -40.12
CA GLY A 556 20.40 -10.97 -38.85
C GLY A 556 19.23 -10.16 -38.26
N SER A 557 18.74 -10.61 -37.10
CA SER A 557 17.69 -9.92 -36.34
C SER A 557 18.25 -8.67 -35.62
N ILE A 558 17.39 -7.91 -34.92
CA ILE A 558 17.88 -6.85 -34.03
C ILE A 558 18.56 -7.45 -32.80
N TRP A 559 18.05 -8.58 -32.31
CA TRP A 559 18.57 -9.33 -31.17
C TRP A 559 19.98 -9.87 -31.43
N ASP A 560 20.24 -10.44 -32.61
CA ASP A 560 21.58 -10.94 -32.97
C ASP A 560 22.62 -9.81 -33.01
N ARG A 561 22.23 -8.66 -33.57
CA ARG A 561 23.08 -7.46 -33.65
C ARG A 561 23.34 -6.81 -32.28
N LEU A 562 22.50 -7.08 -31.27
CA LEU A 562 22.77 -6.73 -29.86
C LEU A 562 23.67 -7.78 -29.20
N GLY A 563 23.39 -9.07 -29.41
CA GLY A 563 24.13 -10.19 -28.83
C GLY A 563 25.58 -10.29 -29.30
N ALA A 564 25.86 -9.86 -30.54
CA ALA A 564 27.20 -9.71 -31.09
C ALA A 564 28.02 -8.56 -30.45
N LEU A 565 27.38 -7.65 -29.70
CA LEU A 565 28.04 -6.54 -29.01
C LEU A 565 28.15 -6.77 -27.51
N LYS A 566 27.09 -7.28 -26.87
CA LYS A 566 27.00 -7.51 -25.42
C LYS A 566 26.21 -8.77 -25.10
N THR A 567 26.59 -9.47 -24.04
CA THR A 567 25.79 -10.60 -23.53
C THR A 567 24.44 -10.08 -23.01
N ILE A 568 23.34 -10.61 -23.55
CA ILE A 568 21.98 -10.13 -23.25
C ILE A 568 21.40 -10.86 -22.05
N PHE A 569 20.89 -10.10 -21.08
CA PHE A 569 20.10 -10.57 -19.94
C PHE A 569 18.72 -9.92 -19.96
N VAL A 570 17.69 -10.63 -19.50
CA VAL A 570 16.31 -10.16 -19.42
C VAL A 570 15.78 -10.44 -18.01
N GLU A 571 15.08 -9.49 -17.41
CA GLU A 571 14.55 -9.63 -16.06
C GLU A 571 13.49 -10.76 -15.96
N PRO A 572 13.78 -11.88 -15.26
CA PRO A 572 12.82 -12.97 -15.11
C PRO A 572 11.64 -12.56 -14.23
N LYS A 573 10.46 -13.11 -14.53
CA LYS A 573 9.23 -12.84 -13.77
C LYS A 573 9.19 -13.59 -12.43
N ASN A 574 9.87 -14.74 -12.31
CA ASN A 574 10.07 -15.45 -11.05
C ASN A 574 11.09 -14.74 -10.13
N ARG A 575 11.00 -14.89 -8.80
CA ARG A 575 12.02 -14.44 -7.84
C ARG A 575 13.20 -15.41 -7.71
N VAL A 576 13.02 -16.71 -7.97
CA VAL A 576 14.07 -17.72 -7.79
C VAL A 576 15.15 -17.61 -8.87
N GLU A 577 14.75 -17.52 -10.15
CA GLU A 577 15.66 -17.29 -11.28
C GLU A 577 16.43 -15.96 -11.19
N PHE A 578 15.84 -14.96 -10.54
CA PHE A 578 16.32 -13.58 -10.55
C PHE A 578 17.75 -13.42 -10.01
N THR A 579 18.05 -14.03 -8.86
CA THR A 579 19.38 -13.94 -8.25
C THR A 579 20.47 -14.54 -9.15
N GLY A 580 20.17 -15.65 -9.84
CA GLY A 580 21.11 -16.27 -10.79
C GLY A 580 21.36 -15.42 -12.03
N VAL A 581 20.31 -14.80 -12.60
CA VAL A 581 20.43 -13.89 -13.75
C VAL A 581 21.25 -12.65 -13.40
N VAL A 582 21.08 -12.09 -12.20
CA VAL A 582 21.85 -10.92 -11.73
C VAL A 582 23.33 -11.29 -11.51
N GLN A 583 23.61 -12.43 -10.88
CA GLN A 583 24.98 -12.90 -10.71
C GLN A 583 25.68 -13.11 -12.08
N ALA A 584 25.02 -13.80 -13.01
CA ALA A 584 25.54 -14.04 -14.35
C ALA A 584 25.78 -12.74 -15.17
N TYR A 585 25.02 -11.67 -14.92
CA TYR A 585 25.28 -10.34 -15.50
C TYR A 585 26.59 -9.73 -14.99
N HIS A 586 26.83 -9.76 -13.68
CA HIS A 586 28.11 -9.32 -13.09
C HIS A 586 29.29 -10.16 -13.58
N ASP A 587 29.11 -11.48 -13.65
CA ASP A 587 30.13 -12.41 -14.17
C ASP A 587 30.47 -12.09 -15.63
N ALA A 588 29.47 -11.90 -16.50
CA ALA A 588 29.69 -11.57 -17.90
C ALA A 588 30.42 -10.23 -18.12
N ILE A 589 30.27 -9.26 -17.22
CA ILE A 589 31.00 -7.98 -17.28
C ILE A 589 32.45 -8.14 -16.81
N ARG A 590 32.68 -8.85 -15.70
CA ARG A 590 34.00 -9.13 -15.16
C ARG A 590 34.85 -9.97 -16.11
N ASP A 591 34.26 -11.02 -16.68
CA ASP A 591 34.95 -12.06 -17.44
C ASP A 591 35.09 -11.69 -18.93
N ARG A 592 34.34 -10.69 -19.42
CA ARG A 592 34.44 -10.14 -20.79
C ARG A 592 34.45 -8.60 -20.78
N PRO A 593 35.45 -7.94 -20.16
CA PRO A 593 35.43 -6.49 -19.93
C PRO A 593 35.48 -5.64 -21.22
N THR A 594 35.85 -6.23 -22.36
CA THR A 594 35.84 -5.58 -23.68
C THR A 594 34.47 -5.59 -24.37
N ALA A 595 33.60 -6.55 -24.05
CA ALA A 595 32.23 -6.63 -24.56
C ALA A 595 31.23 -6.08 -23.54
N GLY A 596 31.23 -6.65 -22.33
CA GLY A 596 30.25 -6.39 -21.28
C GLY A 596 28.88 -7.01 -21.57
N ALA A 597 27.87 -6.51 -20.85
CA ALA A 597 26.53 -7.07 -20.84
C ALA A 597 25.45 -5.98 -20.95
N ILE A 598 24.28 -6.36 -21.46
CA ILE A 598 23.09 -5.52 -21.55
C ILE A 598 21.95 -6.19 -20.76
N PHE A 599 21.35 -5.45 -19.82
CA PHE A 599 20.24 -5.93 -18.99
C PHE A 599 18.94 -5.25 -19.41
N PHE A 600 18.03 -6.01 -20.01
CA PHE A 600 16.66 -5.56 -20.27
C PHE A 600 15.78 -5.77 -19.04
N ALA A 601 15.29 -4.67 -18.48
CA ALA A 601 14.64 -4.58 -17.18
C ALA A 601 13.32 -3.78 -17.26
N VAL A 602 12.58 -3.71 -16.14
CA VAL A 602 11.34 -2.94 -16.04
C VAL A 602 11.43 -1.89 -14.93
N CYS A 603 10.87 -0.69 -15.17
CA CYS A 603 10.68 0.33 -14.13
C CYS A 603 9.68 -0.17 -13.08
N ARG A 604 10.01 -0.12 -11.78
CA ARG A 604 9.31 -0.86 -10.71
C ARG A 604 9.44 -2.38 -10.82
N GLY A 605 10.30 -2.87 -11.72
CA GLY A 605 10.80 -4.24 -11.76
C GLY A 605 11.96 -4.42 -10.79
N LYS A 606 12.34 -5.66 -10.52
CA LYS A 606 13.30 -6.05 -9.48
C LYS A 606 14.70 -5.49 -9.73
N VAL A 607 15.08 -5.25 -10.98
CA VAL A 607 16.38 -4.64 -11.32
C VAL A 607 16.43 -3.16 -10.91
N SER A 608 15.28 -2.48 -10.89
CA SER A 608 15.17 -1.08 -10.43
C SER A 608 15.13 -0.96 -8.90
N GLU A 609 15.11 -2.07 -8.17
CA GLU A 609 14.87 -2.13 -6.73
C GLU A 609 15.99 -2.90 -5.99
N GLY A 610 16.63 -2.27 -5.00
CA GLY A 610 17.52 -2.96 -4.06
C GLY A 610 18.85 -3.51 -4.59
N ILE A 611 19.11 -3.53 -5.91
CA ILE A 611 20.41 -3.97 -6.47
C ILE A 611 21.39 -2.82 -6.62
N ASP A 612 22.65 -3.11 -6.31
CA ASP A 612 23.79 -2.25 -6.60
C ASP A 612 24.45 -2.59 -7.94
N PHE A 613 24.78 -1.55 -8.68
CA PHE A 613 25.39 -1.60 -10.01
C PHE A 613 26.40 -0.46 -10.00
N SER A 614 27.56 -0.71 -9.40
CA SER A 614 28.66 0.26 -9.39
C SER A 614 29.54 0.09 -10.62
N ASP A 615 30.18 1.18 -11.01
CA ASP A 615 31.31 1.16 -11.92
C ASP A 615 30.99 0.47 -13.27
N GLU A 616 31.80 -0.51 -13.68
CA GLU A 616 31.64 -1.25 -14.92
C GLU A 616 30.26 -1.93 -15.05
N ASN A 617 29.57 -2.19 -13.94
CA ASN A 617 28.26 -2.86 -13.93
C ASN A 617 27.11 -1.93 -14.37
N GLY A 618 27.34 -0.61 -14.43
CA GLY A 618 26.28 0.39 -14.59
C GLY A 618 26.67 1.62 -15.41
N ARG A 619 27.61 1.53 -16.36
CA ARG A 619 28.13 2.68 -17.13
C ARG A 619 27.09 3.46 -17.93
N ALA A 620 25.93 2.87 -18.25
CA ALA A 620 24.76 3.65 -18.70
C ALA A 620 23.41 3.05 -18.27
N VAL A 621 22.43 3.94 -18.10
CA VAL A 621 21.00 3.64 -17.95
C VAL A 621 20.21 4.24 -19.11
N VAL A 622 19.47 3.41 -19.82
CA VAL A 622 18.46 3.81 -20.81
C VAL A 622 17.07 3.67 -20.20
N ILE A 623 16.23 4.69 -20.37
CA ILE A 623 14.79 4.65 -20.06
C ILE A 623 14.01 4.73 -21.39
N THR A 624 13.28 3.67 -21.75
CA THR A 624 12.60 3.57 -23.06
C THR A 624 11.18 4.17 -23.09
N GLY A 625 10.75 4.83 -22.01
CA GLY A 625 9.45 5.51 -21.94
C GLY A 625 9.02 5.85 -20.52
N LEU A 626 7.95 6.62 -20.39
CA LEU A 626 7.39 7.01 -19.08
C LEU A 626 6.60 5.84 -18.42
N PRO A 627 6.98 5.36 -17.22
CA PRO A 627 6.36 4.23 -16.51
C PRO A 627 5.07 4.63 -15.77
N PHE A 628 4.09 5.08 -16.54
CA PHE A 628 2.77 5.46 -16.05
C PHE A 628 1.95 4.24 -15.56
N PRO A 629 1.27 4.34 -14.39
CA PRO A 629 0.27 3.35 -13.99
C PRO A 629 -0.89 3.24 -15.01
N PRO A 630 -1.59 2.10 -15.12
CA PRO A 630 -2.66 1.93 -16.11
C PRO A 630 -3.81 2.92 -15.91
N THR A 631 -4.13 3.73 -16.92
CA THR A 631 -5.19 4.77 -16.85
C THR A 631 -6.60 4.22 -16.61
N LYS A 632 -6.83 2.94 -16.93
CA LYS A 632 -8.13 2.25 -16.83
C LYS A 632 -8.30 1.42 -15.55
N ASP A 633 -7.28 1.36 -14.69
CA ASP A 633 -7.34 0.71 -13.38
C ASP A 633 -8.30 1.47 -12.46
N PRO A 634 -9.35 0.84 -11.88
CA PRO A 634 -10.29 1.51 -10.98
C PRO A 634 -9.62 2.17 -9.77
N LYS A 635 -8.59 1.57 -9.17
CA LYS A 635 -7.85 2.13 -8.01
C LYS A 635 -7.12 3.41 -8.42
N ILE A 636 -6.55 3.46 -9.64
CA ILE A 636 -5.91 4.65 -10.20
C ILE A 636 -6.93 5.74 -10.51
N VAL A 637 -8.03 5.42 -11.22
CA VAL A 637 -9.09 6.40 -11.55
C VAL A 637 -9.69 7.00 -10.28
N LEU A 638 -9.97 6.18 -9.27
CA LEU A 638 -10.55 6.63 -8.01
C LEU A 638 -9.56 7.41 -7.14
N LYS A 639 -8.25 7.07 -7.11
CA LYS A 639 -7.22 7.89 -6.42
C LYS A 639 -7.05 9.26 -7.08
N LYS A 640 -7.10 9.35 -8.42
CA LYS A 640 -7.09 10.64 -9.13
C LYS A 640 -8.32 11.47 -8.74
N ALA A 641 -9.51 10.92 -8.94
CA ALA A 641 -10.77 11.58 -8.59
C ALA A 641 -10.88 11.94 -7.09
N PHE A 642 -10.30 11.13 -6.19
CA PHE A 642 -10.23 11.44 -4.77
C PHE A 642 -9.42 12.73 -4.51
N LEU A 643 -8.22 12.84 -5.05
CA LEU A 643 -7.36 14.03 -4.94
C LEU A 643 -8.01 15.27 -5.58
N ASP A 644 -8.57 15.11 -6.78
CA ASP A 644 -9.23 16.22 -7.49
C ASP A 644 -10.45 16.76 -6.73
N ASN A 645 -11.17 15.89 -6.00
CA ASN A 645 -12.29 16.28 -5.13
C ASN A 645 -11.89 16.70 -3.71
N GLN A 646 -10.60 16.72 -3.33
CA GLN A 646 -10.21 17.26 -2.02
C GLN A 646 -10.47 18.77 -1.95
N VAL A 647 -11.17 19.21 -0.91
CA VAL A 647 -11.24 20.62 -0.50
C VAL A 647 -10.04 20.89 0.39
N VAL A 648 -9.28 21.92 0.04
CA VAL A 648 -7.99 22.30 0.66
C VAL A 648 -8.06 23.81 0.91
N PRO A 649 -7.59 24.34 2.07
CA PRO A 649 -7.59 25.78 2.33
C PRO A 649 -6.85 26.60 1.26
N PRO A 650 -7.22 27.87 1.00
CA PRO A 650 -6.65 28.66 -0.11
C PRO A 650 -5.12 28.87 -0.07
N HIS A 651 -4.50 28.69 1.09
CA HIS A 651 -3.06 28.86 1.32
C HIS A 651 -2.29 27.53 1.37
N GLU A 652 -2.96 26.39 1.22
CA GLU A 652 -2.35 25.06 1.24
C GLU A 652 -2.15 24.48 -0.16
N LEU A 653 -1.10 23.67 -0.32
CA LEU A 653 -0.81 22.96 -1.56
C LEU A 653 -1.90 21.91 -1.86
N LYS A 654 -2.76 22.16 -2.85
CA LYS A 654 -3.63 21.13 -3.43
C LYS A 654 -2.87 20.28 -4.44
N LEU A 655 -2.67 19.00 -4.10
CA LEU A 655 -2.20 17.98 -5.05
C LEU A 655 -3.38 17.49 -5.90
N THR A 656 -3.31 17.68 -7.22
CA THR A 656 -4.30 17.14 -8.17
C THR A 656 -4.01 15.68 -8.53
N GLY A 657 -5.04 14.96 -8.97
CA GLY A 657 -4.93 13.60 -9.47
C GLY A 657 -4.00 13.50 -10.68
N ASN A 658 -3.95 14.53 -11.53
CA ASN A 658 -3.01 14.59 -12.65
C ASN A 658 -1.55 14.81 -12.20
N GLN A 659 -1.28 15.69 -11.23
CA GLN A 659 0.07 15.86 -10.68
C GLN A 659 0.57 14.57 -10.02
N TRP A 660 -0.24 13.96 -9.16
CA TRP A 660 0.06 12.67 -8.53
C TRP A 660 0.35 11.58 -9.56
N TYR A 661 -0.46 11.49 -10.62
CA TYR A 661 -0.31 10.49 -11.68
C TYR A 661 1.01 10.65 -12.46
N VAL A 662 1.47 11.89 -12.69
CA VAL A 662 2.80 12.16 -13.27
C VAL A 662 3.92 11.83 -12.28
N GLN A 663 3.76 12.15 -11.01
CA GLN A 663 4.74 11.83 -9.96
C GLN A 663 4.94 10.32 -9.77
N GLN A 664 3.88 9.52 -9.96
CA GLN A 664 4.00 8.06 -9.98
C GLN A 664 4.91 7.55 -11.11
N ALA A 665 4.90 8.19 -12.29
CA ALA A 665 5.87 7.87 -13.34
C ALA A 665 7.28 8.35 -12.97
N SER A 666 7.43 9.60 -12.49
CA SER A 666 8.76 10.18 -12.21
C SER A 666 9.50 9.51 -11.06
N ARG A 667 8.83 9.12 -9.97
CA ARG A 667 9.45 8.34 -8.86
C ARG A 667 10.12 7.06 -9.39
N ALA A 668 9.47 6.34 -10.30
CA ALA A 668 10.01 5.13 -10.91
C ALA A 668 11.15 5.38 -11.91
N VAL A 669 11.14 6.51 -12.63
CA VAL A 669 12.29 6.94 -13.45
C VAL A 669 13.49 7.29 -12.56
N ASN A 670 13.28 8.08 -11.50
CA ASN A 670 14.33 8.47 -10.56
C ASN A 670 14.99 7.25 -9.88
N GLN A 671 14.21 6.21 -9.53
CA GLN A 671 14.72 4.93 -9.00
C GLN A 671 15.58 4.13 -9.99
N ALA A 672 15.30 4.22 -11.29
CA ALA A 672 16.05 3.54 -12.35
C ALA A 672 17.34 4.30 -12.72
N VAL A 673 17.29 5.63 -12.84
CA VAL A 673 18.49 6.44 -13.18
C VAL A 673 19.46 6.58 -12.01
N GLY A 674 18.96 6.51 -10.76
CA GLY A 674 19.79 6.39 -9.56
C GLY A 674 20.63 5.10 -9.47
N ARG A 675 20.57 4.22 -10.48
CA ARG A 675 21.42 3.03 -10.59
C ARG A 675 22.79 3.29 -11.23
N VAL A 676 23.01 4.47 -11.83
CA VAL A 676 24.18 4.77 -12.70
C VAL A 676 25.38 5.44 -11.99
N ILE A 677 25.21 5.97 -10.77
CA ILE A 677 26.28 6.61 -9.98
C ILE A 677 26.21 6.10 -8.54
N ARG A 678 27.27 5.43 -8.07
CA ARG A 678 27.34 4.79 -6.74
C ARG A 678 28.33 5.39 -5.76
N HIS A 679 29.30 6.18 -6.21
CA HIS A 679 30.19 6.95 -5.33
C HIS A 679 30.79 8.18 -6.03
N ARG A 680 31.47 9.06 -5.28
CA ARG A 680 32.06 10.32 -5.79
C ARG A 680 33.02 10.15 -6.98
N HIS A 681 33.59 8.96 -7.18
CA HIS A 681 34.53 8.66 -8.28
C HIS A 681 33.86 7.91 -9.45
N ASP A 682 32.55 7.66 -9.38
CA ASP A 682 31.81 6.93 -10.41
C ASP A 682 31.42 7.86 -11.58
N TYR A 683 31.13 7.30 -12.75
CA TYR A 683 30.63 8.06 -13.90
C TYR A 683 29.71 7.20 -14.78
N GLY A 684 28.70 7.84 -15.38
CA GLY A 684 27.72 7.15 -16.21
C GLY A 684 26.78 8.05 -17.00
N ALA A 685 26.18 7.47 -18.04
CA ALA A 685 25.24 8.16 -18.92
C ALA A 685 23.78 7.75 -18.68
N ILE A 686 22.88 8.73 -18.65
CA ILE A 686 21.43 8.56 -18.56
C ILE A 686 20.83 8.97 -19.91
N ILE A 687 20.14 8.04 -20.56
CA ILE A 687 19.64 8.18 -21.91
C ILE A 687 18.11 8.01 -21.89
N LEU A 688 17.39 9.09 -22.17
CA LEU A 688 15.93 9.15 -22.10
C LEU A 688 15.34 9.05 -23.52
N LEU A 689 14.98 7.83 -23.94
CA LEU A 689 14.53 7.47 -25.29
C LEU A 689 13.02 7.64 -25.48
N ASP A 690 12.48 8.81 -25.11
CA ASP A 690 11.08 9.17 -25.37
C ASP A 690 10.96 10.70 -25.47
N GLU A 691 10.34 11.20 -26.55
CA GLU A 691 10.22 12.64 -26.82
C GLU A 691 9.51 13.40 -25.69
N ARG A 692 8.67 12.72 -24.90
CA ARG A 692 7.90 13.33 -23.79
C ARG A 692 8.80 13.75 -22.63
N PHE A 693 10.01 13.21 -22.50
CA PHE A 693 11.00 13.70 -21.52
C PHE A 693 11.51 15.12 -21.85
N ALA A 694 11.33 15.62 -23.07
CA ALA A 694 11.72 16.99 -23.42
C ALA A 694 10.78 18.05 -22.79
N TYR A 695 9.56 17.65 -22.41
CA TYR A 695 8.54 18.55 -21.88
C TYR A 695 8.96 19.11 -20.52
N ASN A 696 8.76 20.42 -20.31
CA ASN A 696 9.18 21.10 -19.07
C ASN A 696 8.59 20.46 -17.80
N GLN A 697 7.36 19.93 -17.87
CA GLN A 697 6.74 19.18 -16.77
C GLN A 697 7.51 17.92 -16.38
N GLN A 698 8.07 17.16 -17.34
CA GLN A 698 8.81 15.93 -17.06
C GLN A 698 10.25 16.22 -16.60
N LYS A 699 10.91 17.23 -17.19
CA LYS A 699 12.23 17.68 -16.73
C LYS A 699 12.19 18.15 -15.26
N GLY A 700 11.13 18.86 -14.87
CA GLY A 700 10.93 19.33 -13.49
C GLY A 700 10.59 18.26 -12.45
N THR A 701 10.32 17.00 -12.85
CA THR A 701 10.03 15.89 -11.92
C THR A 701 11.18 14.89 -11.78
N LEU A 702 12.28 15.07 -12.52
CA LEU A 702 13.55 14.39 -12.27
C LEU A 702 14.17 14.91 -10.97
N SER A 703 14.94 14.08 -10.26
CA SER A 703 15.67 14.50 -9.04
C SER A 703 16.50 15.77 -9.30
N LYS A 704 16.46 16.74 -8.37
CA LYS A 704 17.02 18.10 -8.60
C LYS A 704 18.47 18.14 -9.10
N TRP A 705 19.32 17.22 -8.66
CA TRP A 705 20.72 17.13 -9.10
C TRP A 705 20.89 16.73 -10.58
N LEU A 706 19.90 16.05 -11.18
CA LEU A 706 19.90 15.72 -12.61
C LEU A 706 19.49 16.90 -13.48
N GLN A 707 18.56 17.73 -13.02
CA GLN A 707 17.91 18.77 -13.84
C GLN A 707 18.88 19.71 -14.59
N PRO A 708 19.99 20.20 -13.99
CA PRO A 708 20.98 21.03 -14.71
C PRO A 708 21.74 20.30 -15.82
N HIS A 709 21.79 18.98 -15.79
CA HIS A 709 22.53 18.14 -16.74
C HIS A 709 21.67 17.66 -17.92
N VAL A 710 20.35 17.87 -17.85
CA VAL A 710 19.38 17.45 -18.88
C VAL A 710 19.50 18.31 -20.13
N HIS A 711 19.97 17.72 -21.23
CA HIS A 711 19.97 18.33 -22.54
C HIS A 711 19.01 17.59 -23.49
N VAL A 712 18.26 18.35 -24.30
CA VAL A 712 17.33 17.80 -25.28
C VAL A 712 18.00 17.85 -26.65
N THR A 713 18.29 16.68 -27.22
CA THR A 713 18.94 16.57 -28.53
C THR A 713 17.92 16.70 -29.66
N ALA A 714 18.29 17.41 -30.73
CA ALA A 714 17.46 17.57 -31.92
C ALA A 714 17.47 16.32 -32.81
N SER A 715 18.52 15.48 -32.71
CA SER A 715 18.66 14.24 -33.46
C SER A 715 19.52 13.21 -32.72
N TYR A 716 19.36 11.93 -33.07
CA TYR A 716 20.26 10.87 -32.58
C TYR A 716 21.75 11.14 -32.87
N GLY A 717 22.09 11.80 -33.99
CA GLY A 717 23.48 12.11 -34.34
C GLY A 717 24.16 13.05 -33.33
N GLU A 718 23.41 14.00 -32.78
CA GLU A 718 23.87 14.88 -31.71
C GLU A 718 24.12 14.09 -30.41
N ALA A 719 23.16 13.23 -30.03
CA ALA A 719 23.26 12.36 -28.85
C ALA A 719 24.46 11.41 -28.95
N HIS A 720 24.66 10.78 -30.12
CA HIS A 720 25.80 9.93 -30.44
C HIS A 720 27.13 10.68 -30.27
N GLY A 721 27.23 11.90 -30.81
CA GLY A 721 28.40 12.76 -30.63
C GLY A 721 28.66 13.14 -29.17
N GLY A 722 27.61 13.42 -28.40
CA GLY A 722 27.67 13.69 -26.97
C GLY A 722 28.21 12.50 -26.16
N LEU A 723 27.56 11.34 -26.30
CA LEU A 723 27.96 10.08 -25.64
C LEU A 723 29.39 9.68 -25.98
N THR A 724 29.80 9.78 -27.25
CA THR A 724 31.16 9.45 -27.69
C THR A 724 32.21 10.31 -26.98
N ARG A 725 31.97 11.63 -26.89
CA ARG A 725 32.88 12.54 -26.17
C ARG A 725 32.89 12.27 -24.66
N PHE A 726 31.72 12.01 -24.07
CA PHE A 726 31.57 11.73 -22.64
C PHE A 726 32.35 10.48 -22.20
N PHE A 727 32.13 9.34 -22.87
CA PHE A 727 32.82 8.09 -22.52
C PHE A 727 34.31 8.14 -22.81
N ARG A 728 34.75 8.82 -23.89
CA ARG A 728 36.17 9.00 -24.17
C ARG A 728 36.86 9.81 -23.06
N ARG A 729 36.31 10.99 -22.70
CA ARG A 729 36.86 11.85 -21.64
C ARG A 729 36.96 11.13 -20.30
N ASN A 730 35.92 10.41 -19.90
CA ASN A 730 35.94 9.71 -18.60
C ASN A 730 36.86 8.48 -18.62
N LYS A 731 37.05 7.80 -19.76
CA LYS A 731 38.07 6.76 -19.92
C LYS A 731 39.49 7.32 -19.83
N GLU A 732 39.74 8.46 -20.47
CA GLU A 732 41.02 9.20 -20.38
C GLU A 732 41.30 9.63 -18.93
N HIS A 733 40.30 10.19 -18.24
CA HIS A 733 40.41 10.59 -16.83
C HIS A 733 40.65 9.39 -15.90
N ALA A 734 39.88 8.30 -16.05
CA ALA A 734 40.05 7.10 -15.22
C ALA A 734 41.44 6.46 -15.39
N ALA A 735 41.98 6.43 -16.62
CA ALA A 735 43.34 5.99 -16.87
C ALA A 735 44.39 6.90 -16.21
N ALA A 736 44.19 8.22 -16.25
CA ALA A 736 45.07 9.18 -15.56
C ALA A 736 45.01 9.03 -14.03
N THR A 737 43.81 8.89 -13.44
CA THR A 737 43.64 8.65 -11.99
C THR A 737 44.30 7.34 -11.56
N ALA A 738 44.09 6.24 -12.29
CA ALA A 738 44.72 4.95 -12.00
C ALA A 738 46.26 5.01 -12.08
N ALA A 739 46.81 5.79 -13.02
CA ALA A 739 48.26 6.00 -13.12
C ALA A 739 48.83 6.85 -11.97
N VAL A 740 48.04 7.77 -11.40
CA VAL A 740 48.40 8.51 -10.18
C VAL A 740 48.32 7.60 -8.95
N ASP A 741 47.23 6.87 -8.76
CA ASP A 741 47.06 5.94 -7.62
C ASP A 741 48.12 4.83 -7.61
N ALA A 742 48.53 4.33 -8.78
CA ALA A 742 49.63 3.38 -8.91
C ALA A 742 50.97 3.99 -8.47
N LYS A 743 51.24 5.26 -8.81
CA LYS A 743 52.44 5.98 -8.36
C LYS A 743 52.39 6.28 -6.85
N VAL A 744 51.24 6.67 -6.31
CA VAL A 744 51.07 6.91 -4.86
C VAL A 744 51.31 5.62 -4.08
N LYS A 745 50.71 4.49 -4.49
CA LYS A 745 50.96 3.18 -3.86
C LYS A 745 52.41 2.73 -3.98
N ALA A 746 53.08 3.00 -5.10
CA ALA A 746 54.51 2.73 -5.25
C ALA A 746 55.36 3.59 -4.28
N LEU A 747 55.01 4.87 -4.08
CA LEU A 747 55.68 5.76 -3.13
C LEU A 747 55.45 5.36 -1.67
N ASP A 748 54.22 5.01 -1.29
CA ASP A 748 53.89 4.47 0.06
C ASP A 748 54.68 3.17 0.35
N THR A 749 54.90 2.34 -0.67
CA THR A 749 55.69 1.10 -0.54
C THR A 749 57.18 1.38 -0.28
N PHE A 750 57.69 2.56 -0.66
CA PHE A 750 59.08 2.98 -0.43
C PHE A 750 59.29 3.80 0.87
N GLN A 751 58.23 4.17 1.60
CA GLN A 751 58.34 4.91 2.87
C GLN A 751 58.05 4.06 4.09
N ARG A 752 58.86 3.00 4.29
CA ARG A 752 58.88 2.26 5.57
C ARG A 752 60.29 2.05 6.14
N PRO A 753 60.91 3.10 6.72
CA PRO A 753 62.10 2.95 7.56
C PRO A 753 61.79 2.13 8.83
N PRO A 754 62.79 1.50 9.47
CA PRO A 754 62.66 0.99 10.83
C PRO A 754 62.45 2.13 11.84
N PRO A 755 61.89 1.87 13.03
CA PRO A 755 61.60 2.91 14.02
C PRO A 755 62.90 3.53 14.57
N ALA A 756 63.04 4.85 14.42
CA ALA A 756 64.14 5.64 14.96
C ALA A 756 63.66 6.57 16.09
N SER A 757 64.55 6.83 17.04
CA SER A 757 64.29 7.65 18.24
C SER A 757 64.47 9.15 17.99
N SER A 758 63.57 9.96 18.57
CA SER A 758 63.79 11.34 19.08
C SER A 758 64.77 12.29 18.33
N SER A 759 64.26 13.42 17.81
CA SER A 759 64.42 14.75 18.45
C SER A 759 64.19 15.97 17.53
N SER A 760 63.76 17.08 18.14
CA SER A 760 63.91 18.50 17.71
C SER A 760 63.20 19.06 16.46
N ILE A 761 62.96 20.37 16.54
CA ILE A 761 62.34 21.28 15.54
C ILE A 761 63.44 22.17 14.93
N PRO A 762 63.25 22.83 13.77
CA PRO A 762 62.81 24.24 13.81
C PRO A 762 61.88 24.71 12.65
N THR A 763 61.26 25.87 12.82
CA THR A 763 60.54 26.66 11.78
C THR A 763 61.48 27.72 11.14
N PRO A 764 61.16 28.28 9.94
CA PRO A 764 60.55 29.63 9.92
C PRO A 764 59.67 30.05 8.70
N ALA A 765 58.69 30.92 9.00
CA ALA A 765 58.16 32.11 8.29
C ALA A 765 58.09 32.32 6.74
N SER A 766 56.91 32.83 6.31
CA SER A 766 56.64 33.81 5.22
C SER A 766 56.79 33.36 3.74
N SER A 767 56.20 33.98 2.70
CA SER A 767 55.49 35.29 2.56
C SER A 767 54.40 35.32 1.44
N SER A 768 53.61 36.41 1.37
CA SER A 768 52.87 37.03 0.22
C SER A 768 53.01 36.43 -1.21
N SER A 769 52.00 36.39 -2.12
CA SER A 769 50.69 37.10 -2.30
C SER A 769 49.82 36.34 -3.36
N SER A 770 48.72 36.80 -4.01
CA SER A 770 48.10 38.12 -4.23
C SER A 770 46.59 38.11 -4.60
N SER A 771 46.04 39.33 -4.74
CA SER A 771 44.75 39.81 -5.27
C SER A 771 43.84 38.94 -6.16
N SER A 772 42.53 39.00 -5.87
CA SER A 772 41.43 38.91 -6.86
C SER A 772 40.39 40.01 -6.61
N LYS A 773 39.61 40.40 -7.64
CA LYS A 773 38.59 41.48 -7.59
C LYS A 773 37.16 40.92 -7.45
N PRO A 774 36.21 41.70 -6.89
CA PRO A 774 34.88 41.19 -6.52
C PRO A 774 33.97 40.94 -7.73
N PHE A 775 33.06 39.97 -7.59
CA PHE A 775 31.95 39.75 -8.53
C PHE A 775 30.61 40.16 -7.89
N ILE A 776 29.69 40.66 -8.71
CA ILE A 776 28.45 41.33 -8.27
C ILE A 776 27.35 40.30 -7.96
N THR A 777 26.68 40.46 -6.82
CA THR A 777 25.52 39.67 -6.43
C THR A 777 24.24 40.16 -7.13
N SER A 778 23.61 39.31 -7.94
CA SER A 778 22.23 39.52 -8.42
C SER A 778 21.23 38.69 -7.61
N LYS A 779 20.07 39.28 -7.31
CA LYS A 779 18.95 38.57 -6.65
C LYS A 779 18.13 37.79 -7.71
N PRO A 780 17.54 36.63 -7.37
CA PRO A 780 16.47 36.05 -8.18
C PRO A 780 15.20 36.92 -8.03
N SER A 781 14.53 37.21 -9.14
CA SER A 781 13.22 37.87 -9.15
C SER A 781 12.09 36.85 -9.25
N ASP A 782 10.97 37.09 -8.56
CA ASP A 782 9.76 36.29 -8.71
C ASP A 782 9.21 36.34 -10.14
N VAL A 783 8.87 35.18 -10.70
CA VAL A 783 8.08 35.06 -11.94
C VAL A 783 6.97 34.04 -11.73
N LEU A 784 5.82 34.54 -11.27
CA LEU A 784 4.59 33.75 -11.17
C LEU A 784 3.96 33.60 -12.57
N ALA A 785 4.20 32.48 -13.25
CA ALA A 785 3.68 32.21 -14.59
C ALA A 785 2.53 31.19 -14.56
N SER A 786 1.30 31.65 -14.74
CA SER A 786 0.10 30.80 -14.77
C SER A 786 -0.04 30.01 -16.07
N GLN A 787 -0.07 28.68 -16.01
CA GLN A 787 -0.65 27.83 -17.07
C GLN A 787 -1.52 26.74 -16.46
N VAL A 788 -2.76 26.62 -16.95
CA VAL A 788 -3.73 25.61 -16.50
C VAL A 788 -3.38 24.26 -17.15
N PRO A 789 -3.31 23.14 -16.40
CA PRO A 789 -2.99 21.83 -16.98
C PRO A 789 -4.17 21.26 -17.76
N ILE A 790 -4.19 21.47 -19.08
CA ILE A 790 -5.13 20.87 -20.02
C ILE A 790 -4.50 19.58 -20.58
N GLY A 791 -4.97 18.42 -20.14
CA GLY A 791 -4.53 17.12 -20.68
C GLY A 791 -4.82 15.92 -19.76
N ASP A 792 -4.82 14.74 -20.36
CA ASP A 792 -4.94 13.43 -19.69
C ASP A 792 -3.60 12.92 -19.08
N GLY A 793 -2.49 13.60 -19.39
CA GLY A 793 -1.13 13.24 -19.02
C GLY A 793 -0.42 12.33 -20.02
N GLN A 794 -1.04 11.99 -21.16
CA GLN A 794 -0.49 11.12 -22.20
C GLN A 794 -0.51 11.74 -23.61
N SER A 795 -1.42 12.68 -23.87
CA SER A 795 -1.71 13.27 -25.18
C SER A 795 -1.23 14.73 -25.29
N PHE A 796 -0.70 15.12 -26.46
CA PHE A 796 -0.35 16.51 -26.78
C PHE A 796 -1.07 16.97 -28.04
N VAL A 797 -1.86 18.05 -27.94
CA VAL A 797 -2.48 18.71 -29.10
C VAL A 797 -1.54 19.82 -29.59
N PRO A 798 -1.08 19.81 -30.86
CA PRO A 798 -0.19 20.86 -31.37
C PRO A 798 -0.84 22.25 -31.33
N PRO A 799 -0.12 23.32 -30.94
CA PRO A 799 -0.64 24.70 -30.95
C PRO A 799 -1.18 25.16 -32.31
N ALA A 800 -0.66 24.60 -33.42
CA ALA A 800 -1.15 24.83 -34.77
C ALA A 800 -2.62 24.40 -35.00
N LYS A 801 -3.23 23.61 -34.10
CA LYS A 801 -4.67 23.25 -34.14
C LYS A 801 -5.57 24.14 -33.27
N LEU A 802 -5.03 25.22 -32.68
CA LEU A 802 -5.78 26.14 -31.80
C LEU A 802 -6.10 27.51 -32.43
N GLN A 803 -5.96 27.66 -33.75
CA GLN A 803 -6.26 28.91 -34.47
C GLN A 803 -7.27 28.72 -35.61
N ALA A 804 -8.57 28.83 -35.30
CA ALA A 804 -9.63 29.30 -36.22
C ALA A 804 -11.00 29.38 -35.52
N VAL A 805 -11.25 30.46 -34.77
CA VAL A 805 -12.63 30.90 -34.45
C VAL A 805 -12.69 32.41 -34.67
N PRO A 806 -13.50 32.92 -35.63
CA PRO A 806 -13.61 34.36 -35.86
C PRO A 806 -14.33 35.04 -34.69
N ARG A 807 -13.85 36.23 -34.29
CA ARG A 807 -14.53 37.04 -33.28
C ARG A 807 -15.79 37.68 -33.88
N PRO A 808 -16.96 37.63 -33.21
CA PRO A 808 -18.05 38.55 -33.51
C PRO A 808 -17.65 40.00 -33.12
N PRO A 809 -18.23 41.02 -33.76
CA PRO A 809 -17.91 42.42 -33.49
C PRO A 809 -18.46 42.90 -32.13
N PHE A 810 -17.78 43.88 -31.51
CA PHE A 810 -18.25 44.59 -30.33
C PHE A 810 -19.24 45.73 -30.70
N PRO A 811 -20.43 45.79 -30.09
CA PRO A 811 -21.21 47.02 -29.99
C PRO A 811 -20.61 47.96 -28.92
N SER A 812 -20.80 49.26 -29.09
CA SER A 812 -20.37 50.30 -28.14
C SER A 812 -21.28 50.42 -26.91
N LEU A 813 -20.74 50.98 -25.83
CA LEU A 813 -21.47 51.32 -24.60
C LEU A 813 -22.22 52.66 -24.73
N PRO A 814 -23.51 52.71 -24.34
CA PRO A 814 -24.14 53.89 -23.74
C PRO A 814 -24.18 53.80 -22.21
N THR A 815 -24.49 54.91 -21.55
CA THR A 815 -24.32 55.09 -20.09
C THR A 815 -25.63 55.11 -19.29
N THR A 816 -25.48 54.99 -17.96
CA THR A 816 -26.45 55.33 -16.89
C THR A 816 -27.56 54.34 -16.47
N ARG A 817 -27.40 53.85 -15.23
CA ARG A 817 -28.40 53.61 -14.15
C ARG A 817 -29.81 53.10 -14.49
N LYS A 818 -30.07 51.85 -14.09
CA LYS A 818 -31.11 51.47 -13.10
C LYS A 818 -30.63 50.26 -12.28
N PRO A 819 -31.08 50.06 -11.02
CA PRO A 819 -30.64 48.92 -10.21
C PRO A 819 -31.31 47.60 -10.65
N PRO A 820 -30.60 46.46 -10.62
CA PRO A 820 -31.20 45.15 -10.88
C PRO A 820 -32.00 44.63 -9.67
N PRO A 821 -32.97 43.72 -9.88
CA PRO A 821 -33.65 43.01 -8.80
C PRO A 821 -32.71 42.00 -8.11
N PRO A 822 -33.01 41.56 -6.88
CA PRO A 822 -32.18 40.59 -6.16
C PRO A 822 -32.16 39.23 -6.87
N VAL A 823 -30.96 38.74 -7.19
CA VAL A 823 -30.74 37.42 -7.78
C VAL A 823 -30.87 36.35 -6.70
N THR A 824 -31.84 35.45 -6.84
CA THR A 824 -32.03 34.33 -5.93
C THR A 824 -30.99 33.23 -6.17
N ALA A 825 -30.21 32.92 -5.13
CA ALA A 825 -29.34 31.75 -5.12
C ALA A 825 -30.18 30.45 -5.06
N LYS A 826 -29.63 29.35 -5.59
CA LYS A 826 -30.27 28.03 -5.56
C LYS A 826 -30.15 27.39 -4.17
N SER A 827 -31.00 27.82 -3.24
CA SER A 827 -31.16 27.16 -1.93
C SER A 827 -31.61 25.71 -2.09
N THR A 828 -31.13 24.82 -1.23
CA THR A 828 -31.56 23.42 -1.20
C THR A 828 -32.98 23.28 -0.66
N LYS A 829 -33.61 22.12 -0.94
CA LYS A 829 -34.97 21.80 -0.50
C LYS A 829 -35.13 21.79 1.03
N LEU A 830 -34.03 21.59 1.77
CA LEU A 830 -33.99 21.63 3.23
C LEU A 830 -33.87 23.07 3.77
N GLU A 831 -33.09 23.93 3.13
CA GLU A 831 -32.97 25.35 3.51
C GLU A 831 -34.28 26.11 3.28
N LEU A 832 -34.99 25.81 2.19
CA LEU A 832 -36.35 26.31 1.94
C LEU A 832 -37.32 25.88 3.06
N LEU A 833 -37.29 24.59 3.46
CA LEU A 833 -38.13 24.07 4.54
C LEU A 833 -37.82 24.72 5.89
N VAL A 834 -36.54 24.93 6.22
CA VAL A 834 -36.12 25.60 7.46
C VAL A 834 -36.53 27.08 7.46
N HIS A 835 -36.48 27.75 6.30
CA HIS A 835 -36.97 29.12 6.14
C HIS A 835 -38.50 29.20 6.30
N GLU A 836 -39.24 28.31 5.65
CA GLU A 836 -40.72 28.23 5.73
C GLU A 836 -41.19 27.93 7.17
N THR A 837 -40.54 26.97 7.86
CA THR A 837 -40.80 26.67 9.28
C THR A 837 -40.60 27.90 10.17
N ARG A 838 -39.53 28.67 9.93
CA ARG A 838 -39.18 29.89 10.69
C ARG A 838 -40.08 31.10 10.41
N GLN A 839 -40.89 31.07 9.35
CA GLN A 839 -41.87 32.12 9.05
C GLN A 839 -43.28 31.80 9.55
N LEU A 840 -43.60 30.52 9.79
CA LEU A 840 -44.93 30.07 10.22
C LEU A 840 -45.04 29.82 11.74
N MET A 841 -43.95 29.42 12.39
CA MET A 841 -43.93 29.07 13.82
C MET A 841 -43.21 30.12 14.66
N THR A 842 -43.64 30.31 15.91
CA THR A 842 -42.90 31.14 16.88
C THR A 842 -41.52 30.53 17.19
N PRO A 843 -40.51 31.32 17.62
CA PRO A 843 -39.17 30.79 17.92
C PRO A 843 -39.15 29.62 18.91
N THR A 844 -40.04 29.62 19.89
CA THR A 844 -40.22 28.53 20.86
C THR A 844 -40.75 27.25 20.20
N GLN A 845 -41.76 27.38 19.33
CA GLN A 845 -42.29 26.26 18.54
C GLN A 845 -41.24 25.72 17.55
N VAL A 846 -40.46 26.58 16.89
CA VAL A 846 -39.36 26.18 16.00
C VAL A 846 -38.32 25.37 16.77
N THR A 847 -37.93 25.81 17.98
CA THR A 847 -36.96 25.09 18.82
C THR A 847 -37.51 23.73 19.28
N ALA A 848 -38.77 23.67 19.73
CA ALA A 848 -39.43 22.42 20.10
C ALA A 848 -39.52 21.45 18.91
N PHE A 849 -39.98 21.94 17.75
CA PHE A 849 -40.10 21.17 16.52
C PHE A 849 -38.75 20.61 16.04
N ILE A 850 -37.68 21.41 16.07
CA ILE A 850 -36.32 20.94 15.76
C ILE A 850 -35.85 19.89 16.78
N SER A 851 -36.24 20.00 18.06
CA SER A 851 -35.91 19.01 19.08
C SER A 851 -36.63 17.68 18.83
N TYR A 852 -37.94 17.70 18.53
CA TYR A 852 -38.72 16.50 18.22
C TYR A 852 -38.23 15.83 16.93
N MET A 853 -37.91 16.60 15.89
CA MET A 853 -37.37 16.10 14.61
C MET A 853 -35.97 15.47 14.70
N ARG A 854 -35.30 15.49 15.87
CA ARG A 854 -34.09 14.67 16.13
C ARG A 854 -34.41 13.21 16.45
N ASP A 855 -35.60 12.93 16.99
CA ASP A 855 -36.13 11.57 17.16
C ASP A 855 -37.64 11.55 16.79
N PRO A 856 -37.96 11.61 15.49
CA PRO A 856 -39.35 11.64 15.01
C PRO A 856 -40.07 10.29 15.13
N ARG A 857 -39.42 9.26 15.72
CA ARG A 857 -40.10 8.00 16.09
C ARG A 857 -40.70 8.12 17.48
N ARG A 858 -39.98 8.75 18.42
CA ARG A 858 -40.42 8.95 19.80
C ARG A 858 -41.46 10.06 19.94
N TYR A 859 -41.27 11.17 19.24
CA TYR A 859 -42.12 12.38 19.36
C TYR A 859 -43.13 12.54 18.22
N LEU A 860 -43.58 11.43 17.62
CA LEU A 860 -44.50 11.46 16.47
C LEU A 860 -45.85 12.12 16.80
N PRO A 861 -46.49 11.88 17.96
CA PRO A 861 -47.73 12.56 18.33
C PRO A 861 -47.58 14.08 18.45
N GLU A 862 -46.51 14.55 19.08
CA GLU A 862 -46.20 15.97 19.25
C GLU A 862 -45.87 16.64 17.91
N ILE A 863 -45.19 15.92 17.01
CA ILE A 863 -44.93 16.38 15.64
C ILE A 863 -46.23 16.48 14.83
N ASP A 864 -47.09 15.45 14.84
CA ASP A 864 -48.37 15.48 14.12
C ASP A 864 -49.26 16.62 14.66
N ALA A 865 -49.39 16.78 15.98
CA ALA A 865 -50.20 17.83 16.61
C ALA A 865 -49.68 19.25 16.33
N LEU A 866 -48.35 19.44 16.30
CA LEU A 866 -47.74 20.73 15.96
C LEU A 866 -47.87 21.01 14.45
N LEU A 867 -47.85 19.98 13.58
CA LEU A 867 -48.05 20.13 12.13
C LEU A 867 -49.51 20.27 11.70
N ASP A 868 -50.48 19.78 12.48
CA ASP A 868 -51.92 19.94 12.19
C ASP A 868 -52.34 21.43 12.19
N ALA A 869 -51.66 22.27 12.97
CA ALA A 869 -51.80 23.73 12.93
C ALA A 869 -51.20 24.39 11.66
N TYR A 870 -50.34 23.70 10.90
CA TYR A 870 -49.63 24.23 9.73
C TYR A 870 -49.70 23.28 8.51
N PRO A 871 -50.86 23.17 7.83
CA PRO A 871 -51.09 22.17 6.78
C PRO A 871 -50.14 22.23 5.58
N SER A 872 -49.58 23.41 5.26
CA SER A 872 -48.54 23.59 4.25
C SER A 872 -47.24 22.86 4.61
N LEU A 873 -46.79 23.02 5.86
CA LEU A 873 -45.59 22.35 6.38
C LEU A 873 -45.82 20.85 6.56
N ARG A 874 -47.02 20.45 7.05
CA ARG A 874 -47.44 19.04 7.15
C ARG A 874 -47.28 18.30 5.81
N ARG A 875 -47.68 18.92 4.70
CA ARG A 875 -47.59 18.35 3.35
C ARG A 875 -46.15 18.10 2.90
N HIS A 876 -45.19 18.90 3.34
CA HIS A 876 -43.78 18.74 3.02
C HIS A 876 -43.05 17.76 3.95
N ILE A 877 -43.47 17.65 5.21
CA ILE A 877 -42.76 16.88 6.25
C ILE A 877 -43.33 15.47 6.44
N ALA A 878 -44.64 15.24 6.23
CA ALA A 878 -45.24 13.92 6.36
C ALA A 878 -44.54 12.79 5.56
N PRO A 879 -43.99 13.02 4.34
CA PRO A 879 -43.21 12.00 3.61
C PRO A 879 -41.86 11.63 4.26
N MET A 880 -41.42 12.37 5.27
CA MET A 880 -40.16 12.15 6.02
C MET A 880 -40.39 11.52 7.40
N LEU A 881 -41.65 11.36 7.83
CA LEU A 881 -42.02 10.81 9.13
C LEU A 881 -42.23 9.28 9.06
N PRO A 882 -41.96 8.54 10.15
CA PRO A 882 -42.15 7.10 10.18
C PRO A 882 -43.65 6.72 10.04
N PRO A 883 -43.99 5.61 9.36
CA PRO A 883 -45.37 5.18 9.19
C PRO A 883 -46.00 4.78 10.54
N ARG A 884 -47.24 5.21 10.77
CA ARG A 884 -47.97 5.09 12.06
C ARG A 884 -48.06 3.66 12.62
N SER A 885 -47.93 2.62 11.79
CA SER A 885 -47.89 1.22 12.23
C SER A 885 -46.66 0.87 13.09
N VAL A 886 -45.55 1.62 12.97
CA VAL A 886 -44.32 1.35 13.73
C VAL A 886 -44.42 1.87 15.17
N ALA A 887 -45.05 3.03 15.37
CA ALA A 887 -45.24 3.59 16.72
C ALA A 887 -46.09 2.67 17.61
N HIS A 888 -47.19 2.14 17.08
CA HIS A 888 -48.09 1.26 17.83
C HIS A 888 -47.42 -0.07 18.23
N ALA A 889 -46.48 -0.58 17.42
CA ALA A 889 -45.72 -1.78 17.73
C ALA A 889 -44.68 -1.57 18.84
N MET A 890 -44.09 -0.37 18.93
CA MET A 890 -43.15 -0.03 20.00
C MET A 890 -43.84 0.12 21.37
N ASP A 891 -45.09 0.61 21.39
CA ASP A 891 -45.87 0.70 22.62
C ASP A 891 -46.26 -0.70 23.17
N GLN A 892 -46.58 -1.64 22.28
CA GLN A 892 -46.75 -3.06 22.64
C GLN A 892 -45.44 -3.70 23.16
N LEU A 893 -44.29 -3.38 22.55
CA LEU A 893 -42.98 -3.88 23.02
C LEU A 893 -42.61 -3.37 24.42
N ASN A 894 -42.98 -2.13 24.77
CA ASN A 894 -42.77 -1.62 26.13
C ASN A 894 -43.67 -2.35 27.15
N GLN A 895 -44.95 -2.57 26.83
CA GLN A 895 -45.88 -3.29 27.72
C GLN A 895 -45.51 -4.77 27.91
N LEU A 896 -44.84 -5.39 26.92
CA LEU A 896 -44.30 -6.75 27.02
C LEU A 896 -43.10 -6.90 27.99
N SER A 897 -42.56 -5.81 28.53
CA SER A 897 -41.47 -5.86 29.52
C SER A 897 -41.92 -6.14 30.96
N SER A 898 -43.24 -6.16 31.25
CA SER A 898 -43.74 -6.07 32.63
C SER A 898 -44.95 -6.95 32.98
N SER A 899 -45.06 -8.18 32.48
CA SER A 899 -45.90 -9.23 33.13
C SER A 899 -45.57 -10.65 32.67
N SER A 900 -45.56 -11.60 33.61
CA SER A 900 -45.38 -13.03 33.34
C SER A 900 -46.36 -13.88 34.15
N THR A 901 -47.38 -14.51 33.54
CA THR A 901 -48.02 -15.76 34.01
C THR A 901 -49.12 -16.31 33.06
N SER A 902 -49.36 -17.63 33.16
CA SER A 902 -50.64 -18.36 33.01
C SER A 902 -51.42 -18.42 31.67
N SER A 903 -51.26 -19.57 30.99
CA SER A 903 -52.30 -20.56 30.57
C SER A 903 -53.52 -20.21 29.68
N MET A 904 -53.63 -20.99 28.59
CA MET A 904 -54.83 -21.65 28.02
C MET A 904 -56.18 -20.92 27.91
N ALA A 905 -56.73 -20.82 26.68
CA ALA A 905 -57.88 -21.63 26.22
C ALA A 905 -58.32 -21.33 24.77
N ALA A 906 -59.01 -22.27 24.14
CA ALA A 906 -59.92 -22.11 22.99
C ALA A 906 -61.38 -22.31 23.51
N PRO A 907 -62.50 -22.29 22.73
CA PRO A 907 -62.63 -22.46 21.27
C PRO A 907 -63.85 -21.71 20.62
N THR A 908 -64.42 -22.32 19.57
CA THR A 908 -65.75 -22.12 18.93
C THR A 908 -65.84 -21.23 17.68
N SER A 909 -66.96 -21.41 16.94
CA SER A 909 -67.04 -21.28 15.49
C SER A 909 -68.50 -21.15 15.00
N SER A 910 -68.73 -21.34 13.68
CA SER A 910 -70.04 -21.47 12.99
C SER A 910 -70.72 -20.14 12.59
N SER A 911 -71.55 -20.05 11.54
CA SER A 911 -71.78 -20.91 10.35
C SER A 911 -72.80 -20.26 9.41
N LYS A 912 -72.69 -20.47 8.08
CA LYS A 912 -73.73 -21.16 7.27
C LYS A 912 -73.33 -21.32 5.78
N ARG A 913 -73.87 -22.38 5.16
CA ARG A 913 -73.65 -22.81 3.76
C ARG A 913 -74.80 -22.35 2.85
N LYS A 914 -74.58 -22.39 1.53
CA LYS A 914 -75.53 -22.99 0.57
C LYS A 914 -74.81 -23.69 -0.59
N ARG A 915 -75.51 -24.63 -1.22
CA ARG A 915 -75.25 -25.45 -2.44
C ARG A 915 -76.51 -25.30 -3.33
N PRO A 916 -76.68 -25.86 -4.55
CA PRO A 916 -75.93 -26.92 -5.29
C PRO A 916 -74.77 -26.32 -6.12
N SER A 917 -74.25 -26.82 -7.26
CA SER A 917 -74.56 -27.97 -8.15
C SER A 917 -73.29 -28.60 -8.79
N SER A 918 -73.41 -29.21 -9.98
CA SER A 918 -72.34 -29.88 -10.73
C SER A 918 -72.59 -29.83 -12.24
N SER A 919 -71.54 -29.57 -13.03
CA SER A 919 -71.49 -29.80 -14.48
C SER A 919 -70.06 -30.21 -14.89
N SER A 920 -69.90 -30.81 -16.07
CA SER A 920 -68.71 -31.59 -16.45
C SER A 920 -67.79 -30.93 -17.47
N ALA A 921 -66.48 -30.97 -17.17
CA ALA A 921 -65.35 -31.09 -18.09
C ALA A 921 -65.30 -30.24 -19.38
N ALA A 922 -64.38 -29.27 -19.39
CA ALA A 922 -63.67 -28.84 -20.59
C ALA A 922 -62.16 -28.72 -20.25
N SER A 923 -61.28 -29.28 -21.09
CA SER A 923 -59.83 -29.25 -20.87
C SER A 923 -59.22 -27.95 -21.39
N GLN A 924 -58.52 -27.21 -20.52
CA GLN A 924 -57.79 -26.00 -20.95
C GLN A 924 -56.62 -26.35 -21.88
N PRO A 925 -56.37 -25.55 -22.93
CA PRO A 925 -55.20 -25.73 -23.79
C PRO A 925 -53.90 -25.47 -23.01
N ALA A 926 -52.86 -26.27 -23.29
CA ALA A 926 -51.55 -26.08 -22.67
C ALA A 926 -50.72 -25.03 -23.42
N ALA A 927 -50.09 -24.11 -22.69
CA ALA A 927 -49.18 -23.12 -23.27
C ALA A 927 -47.77 -23.71 -23.46
N THR A 928 -47.06 -23.29 -24.51
CA THR A 928 -45.74 -23.84 -24.85
C THR A 928 -44.65 -22.80 -24.62
N VAL A 929 -43.62 -23.15 -23.84
CA VAL A 929 -42.51 -22.23 -23.46
C VAL A 929 -41.17 -22.90 -23.75
N VAL A 930 -40.20 -22.15 -24.27
CA VAL A 930 -38.82 -22.65 -24.48
C VAL A 930 -38.10 -22.67 -23.13
N ASN A 931 -37.53 -23.83 -22.75
CA ASN A 931 -36.81 -24.05 -21.48
C ASN A 931 -37.54 -23.49 -20.23
N PRO A 932 -38.72 -24.02 -19.86
CA PRO A 932 -39.48 -23.52 -18.71
C PRO A 932 -38.70 -23.75 -17.40
N GLN A 933 -38.24 -22.69 -16.74
CA GLN A 933 -37.43 -22.76 -15.53
C GLN A 933 -38.29 -22.49 -14.27
N CYS A 934 -37.98 -23.18 -13.18
CA CYS A 934 -38.67 -23.01 -11.89
C CYS A 934 -38.14 -21.79 -11.11
N SER A 935 -39.02 -20.85 -10.74
CA SER A 935 -38.67 -19.65 -9.96
C SER A 935 -38.33 -19.88 -8.48
N ILE A 936 -38.13 -21.14 -8.05
CA ILE A 936 -37.67 -21.49 -6.68
C ILE A 936 -36.41 -22.34 -6.73
N CYS A 937 -36.45 -23.49 -7.40
CA CYS A 937 -35.32 -24.43 -7.46
C CYS A 937 -34.45 -24.27 -8.71
N PHE A 938 -34.81 -23.39 -9.64
CA PHE A 938 -34.09 -23.11 -10.89
C PHE A 938 -33.90 -24.30 -11.85
N ASP A 939 -34.52 -25.45 -11.58
CA ASP A 939 -34.63 -26.58 -12.51
C ASP A 939 -35.38 -26.18 -13.79
N ILE A 940 -34.89 -26.65 -14.95
CA ILE A 940 -35.63 -26.61 -16.23
C ILE A 940 -36.55 -27.84 -16.29
N VAL A 941 -37.84 -27.64 -16.53
CA VAL A 941 -38.87 -28.70 -16.45
C VAL A 941 -39.63 -28.89 -17.75
N GLN A 942 -39.84 -30.14 -18.15
CA GLN A 942 -40.53 -30.48 -19.41
C GLN A 942 -42.04 -30.19 -19.37
N THR A 943 -42.67 -30.31 -18.20
CA THR A 943 -44.06 -29.86 -17.99
C THR A 943 -44.20 -29.24 -16.59
N THR A 944 -45.05 -28.23 -16.48
CA THR A 944 -45.48 -27.65 -15.20
C THR A 944 -46.82 -26.92 -15.35
N SER A 945 -47.21 -26.09 -14.39
CA SER A 945 -48.35 -25.18 -14.50
C SER A 945 -48.00 -23.75 -14.09
N ALA A 946 -48.73 -22.77 -14.62
CA ALA A 946 -48.60 -21.35 -14.32
C ALA A 946 -49.93 -20.79 -13.77
N PRO A 947 -49.91 -20.02 -12.66
CA PRO A 947 -51.05 -19.22 -12.25
C PRO A 947 -51.26 -18.03 -13.21
N PRO A 948 -52.39 -17.30 -13.13
CA PRO A 948 -52.71 -16.16 -14.01
C PRO A 948 -51.64 -15.05 -14.07
N CYS A 949 -50.75 -14.92 -13.08
CA CYS A 949 -49.62 -13.99 -13.13
C CYS A 949 -48.39 -14.49 -13.94
N GLY A 950 -48.47 -15.63 -14.63
CA GLY A 950 -47.47 -16.13 -15.57
C GLY A 950 -46.17 -16.73 -14.98
N HIS A 951 -45.83 -16.41 -13.73
CA HIS A 951 -44.62 -16.92 -13.07
C HIS A 951 -44.59 -18.45 -12.95
N LEU A 952 -43.53 -19.08 -13.47
CA LEU A 952 -43.37 -20.54 -13.54
C LEU A 952 -42.64 -21.09 -12.31
N CYS A 953 -43.21 -22.13 -11.68
CA CYS A 953 -42.49 -23.02 -10.75
C CYS A 953 -42.76 -24.47 -11.15
N CYS A 954 -41.95 -25.44 -10.69
CA CYS A 954 -42.20 -26.86 -10.93
C CYS A 954 -43.33 -27.39 -10.03
N VAL A 955 -43.99 -28.49 -10.44
CA VAL A 955 -45.14 -29.07 -9.71
C VAL A 955 -44.83 -29.35 -8.23
N ARG A 956 -43.63 -29.87 -7.92
CA ARG A 956 -43.17 -30.12 -6.54
C ARG A 956 -43.04 -28.83 -5.72
N CYS A 957 -42.65 -27.72 -6.34
CA CYS A 957 -42.56 -26.41 -5.70
C CYS A 957 -43.95 -25.81 -5.45
N TRP A 958 -44.89 -25.97 -6.39
CA TRP A 958 -46.28 -25.55 -6.18
C TRP A 958 -46.97 -26.32 -5.05
N GLN A 959 -46.79 -27.64 -5.00
CA GLN A 959 -47.32 -28.49 -3.91
C GLN A 959 -46.78 -28.08 -2.53
N LYS A 960 -45.49 -27.70 -2.43
CA LYS A 960 -44.88 -27.20 -1.18
C LYS A 960 -45.39 -25.83 -0.72
N LEU A 961 -46.04 -25.07 -1.59
CA LEU A 961 -46.63 -23.77 -1.27
C LEU A 961 -48.13 -23.83 -1.00
N GLN A 962 -48.79 -24.98 -1.22
CA GLN A 962 -50.24 -25.07 -1.06
C GLN A 962 -50.65 -24.95 0.42
N LEU A 963 -51.48 -23.96 0.70
CA LEU A 963 -52.02 -23.66 2.02
C LEU A 963 -53.20 -24.61 2.37
N PRO A 964 -53.58 -24.73 3.66
CA PRO A 964 -54.64 -25.66 4.08
C PRO A 964 -56.03 -25.41 3.46
N ASP A 965 -56.28 -24.19 2.97
CA ASP A 965 -57.49 -23.80 2.23
C ASP A 965 -57.45 -24.19 0.72
N LYS A 966 -56.39 -24.88 0.30
CA LYS A 966 -56.03 -25.26 -1.09
C LYS A 966 -55.59 -24.11 -1.99
N THR A 967 -55.44 -22.89 -1.48
CA THR A 967 -54.84 -21.78 -2.23
C THR A 967 -53.31 -21.91 -2.29
N ILE A 968 -52.69 -21.22 -3.25
CA ILE A 968 -51.25 -21.28 -3.52
C ILE A 968 -50.74 -19.83 -3.74
N PRO A 969 -49.91 -19.28 -2.84
CA PRO A 969 -49.25 -18.00 -3.05
C PRO A 969 -48.13 -18.13 -4.09
N CYS A 970 -48.09 -17.23 -5.07
CA CYS A 970 -46.99 -17.14 -6.01
C CYS A 970 -45.69 -16.75 -5.27
N PRO A 971 -44.59 -17.51 -5.37
CA PRO A 971 -43.35 -17.20 -4.66
C PRO A 971 -42.71 -15.90 -5.14
N VAL A 972 -42.99 -15.47 -6.37
CA VAL A 972 -42.46 -14.24 -6.97
C VAL A 972 -43.31 -13.03 -6.59
N CYS A 973 -44.54 -12.92 -7.08
CA CYS A 973 -45.39 -11.73 -6.88
C CYS A 973 -46.26 -11.74 -5.60
N LYS A 974 -46.21 -12.81 -4.79
CA LYS A 974 -46.97 -13.02 -3.54
C LYS A 974 -48.50 -13.02 -3.65
N GLN A 975 -49.08 -12.80 -4.84
CA GLN A 975 -50.50 -12.99 -5.09
C GLN A 975 -50.91 -14.46 -4.91
N THR A 976 -52.08 -14.69 -4.33
CA THR A 976 -52.58 -16.02 -3.96
C THR A 976 -53.67 -16.48 -4.94
N PHE A 977 -53.54 -17.72 -5.45
CA PHE A 977 -54.40 -18.28 -6.47
C PHE A 977 -54.96 -19.65 -6.05
N HIS A 978 -56.19 -19.99 -6.43
CA HIS A 978 -56.66 -21.37 -6.34
C HIS A 978 -55.91 -22.27 -7.33
N ALA A 979 -55.61 -23.51 -6.93
CA ALA A 979 -54.93 -24.49 -7.79
C ALA A 979 -55.65 -24.71 -9.14
N ASP A 980 -56.98 -24.61 -9.15
CA ASP A 980 -57.83 -24.80 -10.34
C ASP A 980 -57.69 -23.68 -11.38
N ALA A 981 -57.05 -22.54 -11.02
CA ALA A 981 -56.76 -21.42 -11.92
C ALA A 981 -55.38 -21.55 -12.63
N PHE A 982 -54.64 -22.65 -12.42
CA PHE A 982 -53.31 -22.84 -13.00
C PHE A 982 -53.38 -23.52 -14.37
N THR A 983 -53.06 -22.79 -15.44
CA THR A 983 -52.97 -23.35 -16.79
C THR A 983 -51.71 -24.20 -16.96
N ARG A 984 -51.80 -25.33 -17.66
CA ARG A 984 -50.67 -26.24 -17.91
C ARG A 984 -49.68 -25.62 -18.91
N VAL A 985 -48.38 -25.79 -18.65
CA VAL A 985 -47.27 -25.32 -19.49
C VAL A 985 -46.37 -26.50 -19.87
N VAL A 986 -45.93 -26.54 -21.13
CA VAL A 986 -45.10 -27.61 -21.70
C VAL A 986 -43.86 -27.02 -22.37
N ALA A 987 -42.72 -27.72 -22.27
CA ALA A 987 -41.48 -27.30 -22.92
C ALA A 987 -41.56 -27.45 -24.45
N ALA A 988 -41.15 -26.41 -25.18
CA ALA A 988 -41.00 -26.46 -26.63
C ALA A 988 -39.86 -27.41 -27.04
N ALA A 989 -40.10 -28.27 -28.04
CA ALA A 989 -39.05 -29.11 -28.60
C ALA A 989 -37.98 -28.24 -29.33
N PRO A 990 -36.67 -28.53 -29.16
CA PRO A 990 -35.62 -27.74 -29.79
C PRO A 990 -35.61 -27.93 -31.30
N LYS A 991 -35.74 -26.83 -32.05
CA LYS A 991 -35.54 -26.84 -33.51
C LYS A 991 -34.07 -27.20 -33.80
N ARG A 992 -33.86 -28.29 -34.54
CA ARG A 992 -32.55 -28.55 -35.17
C ARG A 992 -32.25 -27.44 -36.16
N LEU A 993 -31.19 -26.67 -35.90
CA LEU A 993 -30.62 -25.78 -36.90
C LEU A 993 -29.92 -26.62 -37.99
N LYS A 994 -30.05 -26.18 -39.24
CA LYS A 994 -29.18 -26.52 -40.36
C LYS A 994 -28.19 -25.38 -40.57
#